data_AF-A0A959A5N5-F1
#
_entry.id   AF-A0A959A5N5-F1
#
_cell.length_a   1.000
_cell.length_b   1.000
_cell.length_c   1.000
_cell.angle_alpha   90.00
_cell.angle_beta   90.00
_cell.angle_gamma   90.00
#
_symmetry.space_group_name_H-M   'P 1'
#
loop_
_entity.id
_entity.type
_entity.pdbx_description
1 polymer ?
#
loop_
_entity_poly.entity_id
_entity_poly.type
_entity_poly.pdbx_seq_one_letter_code
_entity_poly.pdbx_strand_id
1 'polypeptide(L)'
;MAKRKPSTKRVPSTAPASDAAHFIKLYSWAVFLLGVLLYANTLFFDYAVDDAIVIYDNEFTTKGVAGIPGLLKYDTFRGFFKVEGKENLVAGGRYRPLTPIMYALEVQLFSPKKRDASNQVQKDKDGDVVFDPNEGGKLNMVKFVGHLVNVLLYGLTGVVLFWLLLKMLSPDGRFAEAKGYAPFVGLAATLLFVVHPVHTEVVANIKGRDEIVSLLGSLAALYLSLKAFYEKKPTLNIAAAAIFFLALLSKENAITFLAIVPLTFFFFTKAKGGKIFAQTLPFVAVAVLFLIIRGSVLGWNLGGEPPRELMNNPFLKLVGNQYVDFTAGEKFATIFYTLGKYIQLLIFPHPLSHDYYPRAVGIMTFGDWRVLLSVLVYLGIGIYAILRLPKKDAVSYGILFFLATLSIASNIVFPIGTNMNERFLYMPSIGFAVVAAVLLYRVSGGGWGNVKPVVLYGGVAVLLLLSLKTFTRNFAWKDNFTLFTTDINTVPNSAKLRNATGGELITQAVKPENAARKNEMLTEAVGHLQEAVKIHPGYKNPFLLLGNAYNYLQQYEASIQAYQQALRLDPAYEEAQNNLGITYRDAGRYYGEQKGDLNKAMEYLTKAFEMRPNEYETLRLLGVAYGVGGNVEKAVEFFEKAAQLEPNNADAWYNLGSAYYNAGQPEKAQEFIQKAKQINPDIEEERKNRK
;
A
#
# COMPACT_ATOMS: atom_id res chain seq x y z
N MET A 1 -66.90 23.05 47.28
CA MET A 1 -67.10 21.93 46.34
C MET A 1 -67.56 22.51 45.01
N ALA A 2 -67.06 22.20 43.81
CA ALA A 2 -65.86 21.50 43.34
C ALA A 2 -65.57 22.06 41.92
N LYS A 3 -64.31 22.46 41.67
CA LYS A 3 -63.83 22.96 40.37
C LYS A 3 -63.73 21.80 39.37
N ARG A 4 -64.33 21.94 38.18
CA ARG A 4 -64.15 21.03 37.04
C ARG A 4 -62.67 21.05 36.60
N LYS A 5 -62.02 19.88 36.62
CA LYS A 5 -60.69 19.65 36.02
C LYS A 5 -60.80 19.61 34.48
N PRO A 6 -59.86 20.18 33.72
CA PRO A 6 -59.80 19.97 32.27
C PRO A 6 -59.29 18.56 31.98
N SER A 7 -59.96 17.86 31.06
CA SER A 7 -59.52 16.56 30.56
C SER A 7 -58.25 16.73 29.74
N THR A 8 -57.12 16.25 30.27
CA THR A 8 -55.94 15.99 29.46
C THR A 8 -56.25 14.80 28.55
N LYS A 9 -56.51 15.08 27.27
CA LYS A 9 -56.35 14.07 26.23
C LYS A 9 -54.88 13.64 26.26
N ARG A 10 -54.58 12.54 26.94
CA ARG A 10 -53.38 11.76 26.65
C ARG A 10 -53.46 11.44 25.17
N VAL A 11 -52.44 11.83 24.42
CA VAL A 11 -52.12 11.20 23.15
C VAL A 11 -51.21 10.03 23.49
N PRO A 12 -51.66 8.76 23.39
CA PRO A 12 -50.74 7.66 23.32
C PRO A 12 -50.62 7.21 21.86
N SER A 13 -49.42 7.34 21.29
CA SER A 13 -48.95 6.37 20.31
C SER A 13 -47.43 6.40 20.27
N THR A 14 -46.83 5.79 21.28
CA THR A 14 -45.46 5.29 21.24
C THR A 14 -45.44 4.13 20.24
N ALA A 15 -44.56 4.18 19.23
CA ALA A 15 -44.27 2.98 18.45
C ALA A 15 -43.86 1.84 19.40
N PRO A 16 -44.42 0.63 19.29
CA PRO A 16 -44.08 -0.47 20.18
C PRO A 16 -42.60 -0.85 20.05
N ALA A 17 -41.97 -1.31 21.15
CA ALA A 17 -40.55 -1.65 21.21
C ALA A 17 -40.11 -2.70 20.16
N SER A 18 -41.05 -3.51 19.65
CA SER A 18 -40.87 -4.44 18.52
C SER A 18 -40.42 -3.74 17.24
N ASP A 19 -40.97 -2.56 16.94
CA ASP A 19 -40.77 -1.87 15.67
C ASP A 19 -39.38 -1.23 15.61
N ALA A 20 -38.89 -0.75 16.75
CA ALA A 20 -37.54 -0.21 16.88
C ALA A 20 -36.47 -1.30 16.75
N ALA A 21 -36.68 -2.47 17.37
CA ALA A 21 -35.76 -3.61 17.22
C ALA A 21 -35.73 -4.12 15.78
N HIS A 22 -36.89 -4.17 15.12
CA HIS A 22 -36.99 -4.53 13.71
C HIS A 22 -36.27 -3.52 12.81
N PHE A 23 -36.47 -2.21 13.04
CA PHE A 23 -35.77 -1.14 12.33
C PHE A 23 -34.25 -1.31 12.43
N ILE A 24 -33.71 -1.43 13.66
CA ILE A 24 -32.26 -1.56 13.85
C ILE A 24 -31.73 -2.79 13.11
N LYS A 25 -32.41 -3.94 13.27
CA LYS A 25 -31.99 -5.18 12.60
C LYS A 25 -32.02 -5.03 11.07
N LEU A 26 -33.09 -4.47 10.51
CA LEU A 26 -33.24 -4.28 9.06
C LEU A 26 -32.15 -3.36 8.51
N TYR A 27 -31.96 -2.18 9.10
CA TYR A 27 -30.98 -1.22 8.60
C TYR A 27 -29.53 -1.64 8.89
N SER A 28 -29.27 -2.41 9.94
CA SER A 28 -27.97 -3.07 10.11
C SER A 28 -27.67 -4.04 8.98
N TRP A 29 -28.63 -4.89 8.58
CA TRP A 29 -28.44 -5.76 7.42
C TRP A 29 -28.30 -4.96 6.12
N ALA A 30 -29.09 -3.91 5.92
CA ALA A 30 -28.99 -3.07 4.73
C ALA A 30 -27.61 -2.39 4.61
N VAL A 31 -27.09 -1.81 5.71
CA VAL A 31 -25.76 -1.21 5.77
C VAL A 31 -24.68 -2.26 5.52
N PHE A 32 -24.78 -3.42 6.16
CA PHE A 32 -23.83 -4.52 5.98
C PHE A 32 -23.77 -4.99 4.53
N LEU A 33 -24.94 -5.29 3.95
CA LEU A 33 -25.05 -5.76 2.57
C LEU A 33 -24.60 -4.69 1.57
N LEU A 34 -24.91 -3.41 1.81
CA LEU A 34 -24.42 -2.33 0.95
C LEU A 34 -22.88 -2.26 0.96
N GLY A 35 -22.27 -2.33 2.15
CA GLY A 35 -20.81 -2.36 2.28
C GLY A 35 -20.19 -3.58 1.58
N VAL A 36 -20.84 -4.74 1.64
CA VAL A 36 -20.39 -5.96 0.95
C VAL A 36 -20.53 -5.83 -0.57
N LEU A 37 -21.69 -5.40 -1.05
CA LEU A 37 -22.00 -5.33 -2.48
C LEU A 37 -21.14 -4.31 -3.22
N LEU A 38 -20.80 -3.19 -2.58
CA LEU A 38 -19.93 -2.16 -3.18
C LEU A 38 -18.54 -2.68 -3.54
N TYR A 39 -18.06 -3.71 -2.85
CA TYR A 39 -16.72 -4.29 -3.03
C TYR A 39 -16.76 -5.75 -3.47
N ALA A 40 -17.93 -6.30 -3.80
CA ALA A 40 -18.04 -7.69 -4.24
C ALA A 40 -17.21 -8.01 -5.49
N ASN A 41 -16.93 -7.00 -6.33
CA ASN A 41 -16.05 -7.16 -7.48
C ASN A 41 -14.57 -7.36 -7.12
N THR A 42 -14.13 -6.96 -5.92
CA THR A 42 -12.73 -7.12 -5.50
C THR A 42 -12.37 -8.55 -5.09
N LEU A 43 -13.36 -9.42 -4.85
CA LEU A 43 -13.14 -10.77 -4.34
C LEU A 43 -12.23 -11.63 -5.23
N PHE A 44 -12.11 -11.29 -6.52
CA PHE A 44 -11.31 -12.02 -7.50
C PHE A 44 -10.14 -11.21 -8.05
N PHE A 45 -9.76 -10.13 -7.36
CA PHE A 45 -8.58 -9.35 -7.72
C PHE A 45 -7.30 -10.03 -7.25
N ASP A 46 -6.18 -9.57 -7.83
CA ASP A 46 -4.85 -10.00 -7.44
C ASP A 46 -4.33 -9.11 -6.28
N TYR A 47 -3.19 -9.50 -5.71
CA TYR A 47 -2.47 -8.69 -4.75
C TYR A 47 -2.06 -7.34 -5.38
N ALA A 48 -2.15 -6.28 -4.57
CA ALA A 48 -1.77 -4.94 -4.97
C ALA A 48 -0.87 -4.26 -3.91
N VAL A 49 0.15 -3.56 -4.39
CA VAL A 49 1.05 -2.69 -3.63
C VAL A 49 1.66 -3.41 -2.42
N ASP A 50 1.19 -3.07 -1.22
CA ASP A 50 1.76 -3.50 0.06
C ASP A 50 1.35 -4.94 0.45
N ASP A 51 0.45 -5.58 -0.30
CA ASP A 51 0.04 -6.97 -0.06
C ASP A 51 1.24 -7.93 -0.08
N ALA A 52 2.16 -7.71 -1.03
CA ALA A 52 3.42 -8.45 -1.12
C ALA A 52 4.20 -8.41 0.20
N ILE A 53 4.37 -7.20 0.74
CA ILE A 53 5.23 -6.90 1.88
C ILE A 53 4.76 -7.62 3.14
N VAL A 54 3.45 -7.78 3.32
CA VAL A 54 2.88 -8.35 4.56
C VAL A 54 2.37 -9.78 4.42
N ILE A 55 2.22 -10.29 3.19
CA ILE A 55 1.67 -11.63 2.92
C ILE A 55 2.72 -12.57 2.34
N TYR A 56 3.09 -12.40 1.07
CA TYR A 56 3.83 -13.43 0.33
C TYR A 56 5.34 -13.22 0.28
N ASP A 57 5.83 -12.00 0.50
CA ASP A 57 7.26 -11.73 0.67
C ASP A 57 7.70 -11.71 2.13
N ASN A 58 6.75 -11.75 3.07
CA ASN A 58 7.03 -11.73 4.51
C ASN A 58 7.36 -13.13 5.04
N GLU A 59 8.61 -13.35 5.45
CA GLU A 59 9.09 -14.66 5.90
C GLU A 59 8.29 -15.23 7.08
N PHE A 60 7.75 -14.39 7.95
CA PHE A 60 6.98 -14.86 9.10
C PHE A 60 5.55 -15.22 8.68
N THR A 61 4.90 -14.39 7.87
CA THR A 61 3.54 -14.69 7.38
C THR A 61 3.51 -15.98 6.56
N THR A 62 4.52 -16.21 5.72
CA THR A 62 4.62 -17.43 4.90
C THR A 62 4.86 -18.72 5.68
N LYS A 63 5.12 -18.66 6.99
CA LYS A 63 5.25 -19.84 7.87
C LYS A 63 3.95 -20.20 8.60
N GLY A 64 2.89 -19.43 8.38
CA GLY A 64 1.62 -19.62 9.07
C GLY A 64 1.75 -19.49 10.60
N VAL A 65 1.16 -20.42 11.35
CA VAL A 65 1.16 -20.40 12.82
C VAL A 65 2.57 -20.38 13.41
N ALA A 66 3.53 -21.07 12.77
CA ALA A 66 4.92 -21.11 13.22
C ALA A 66 5.61 -19.74 13.14
N GLY A 67 5.12 -18.83 12.29
CA GLY A 67 5.66 -17.48 12.16
C GLY A 67 5.18 -16.47 13.22
N ILE A 68 4.13 -16.79 13.99
CA ILE A 68 3.52 -15.86 14.97
C ILE A 68 4.53 -15.30 16.00
N PRO A 69 5.45 -16.11 16.58
CA PRO A 69 6.46 -15.57 17.49
C PRO A 69 7.33 -14.47 16.85
N GLY A 70 7.68 -14.62 15.57
CA GLY A 70 8.41 -13.61 14.81
C GLY A 70 7.59 -12.32 14.61
N LEU A 71 6.31 -12.47 14.25
CA LEU A 71 5.38 -11.35 14.07
C LEU A 71 5.16 -10.53 15.35
N LEU A 72 5.22 -11.17 16.53
CA LEU A 72 5.08 -10.50 17.83
C LEU A 72 6.38 -9.84 18.31
N LYS A 73 7.53 -10.31 17.82
CA LYS A 73 8.86 -9.90 18.30
C LYS A 73 9.49 -8.77 17.49
N TYR A 74 9.22 -8.71 16.19
CA TYR A 74 9.93 -7.82 15.27
C TYR A 74 9.04 -6.73 14.66
N ASP A 75 9.67 -5.71 14.08
CA ASP A 75 9.00 -4.77 13.19
C ASP A 75 8.31 -5.52 12.03
N THR A 76 7.13 -5.07 11.62
CA THR A 76 6.35 -5.66 10.54
C THR A 76 7.16 -5.87 9.26
N PHE A 77 8.10 -4.96 8.95
CA PHE A 77 8.91 -5.00 7.73
C PHE A 77 10.17 -5.85 7.85
N ARG A 78 10.55 -6.29 9.07
CA ARG A 78 11.71 -7.19 9.26
C ARG A 78 11.54 -8.48 8.44
N GLY A 79 10.32 -9.01 8.40
CA GLY A 79 10.04 -10.23 7.65
C GLY A 79 10.08 -10.05 6.13
N PHE A 80 9.86 -8.83 5.63
CA PHE A 80 9.96 -8.50 4.21
C PHE A 80 11.42 -8.33 3.78
N PHE A 81 12.18 -7.52 4.52
CA PHE A 81 13.58 -7.26 4.17
C PHE A 81 14.50 -8.46 4.40
N LYS A 82 14.11 -9.40 5.29
CA LYS A 82 14.83 -10.64 5.62
C LYS A 82 16.26 -10.44 6.13
N VAL A 83 16.65 -9.19 6.37
CA VAL A 83 17.98 -8.76 6.81
C VAL A 83 17.78 -7.78 7.97
N GLU A 84 18.50 -8.02 9.06
CA GLU A 84 18.45 -7.18 10.26
C GLU A 84 18.92 -5.75 9.97
N GLY A 85 18.23 -4.77 10.55
CA GLY A 85 18.54 -3.35 10.40
C GLY A 85 18.00 -2.71 9.12
N LYS A 86 17.59 -3.49 8.10
CA LYS A 86 16.98 -2.93 6.87
C LYS A 86 15.55 -2.42 7.09
N GLU A 87 14.86 -2.87 8.13
CA GLU A 87 13.59 -2.30 8.57
C GLU A 87 13.70 -0.80 8.93
N ASN A 88 14.88 -0.34 9.35
CA ASN A 88 15.13 1.07 9.65
C ASN A 88 15.23 1.96 8.39
N LEU A 89 15.29 1.36 7.20
CA LEU A 89 15.23 2.12 5.94
C LEU A 89 13.90 2.85 5.77
N VAL A 90 12.85 2.39 6.45
CA VAL A 90 11.54 3.01 6.40
C VAL A 90 11.26 3.73 7.71
N ALA A 91 11.13 5.06 7.65
CA ALA A 91 10.90 5.87 8.84
C ALA A 91 9.64 5.45 9.62
N GLY A 92 9.71 5.64 10.94
CA GLY A 92 8.57 5.64 11.86
C GLY A 92 8.32 4.36 12.67
N GLY A 93 8.95 3.22 12.32
CA GLY A 93 8.85 1.94 13.02
C GLY A 93 7.41 1.39 13.14
N ARG A 94 7.16 0.20 12.60
CA ARG A 94 5.82 -0.41 12.47
C ARG A 94 5.71 -1.64 13.36
N TYR A 95 5.06 -1.47 14.51
CA TYR A 95 4.64 -2.59 15.35
C TYR A 95 3.13 -2.81 15.23
N ARG A 96 2.75 -3.70 14.31
CA ARG A 96 1.34 -4.01 13.98
C ARG A 96 1.12 -5.52 13.84
N PRO A 97 1.27 -6.31 14.91
CA PRO A 97 1.30 -7.77 14.81
C PRO A 97 -0.07 -8.38 14.45
N LEU A 98 -1.19 -7.72 14.77
CA LEU A 98 -2.50 -8.37 14.69
C LEU A 98 -2.89 -8.79 13.28
N THR A 99 -2.72 -7.93 12.27
CA THR A 99 -3.13 -8.25 10.90
C THR A 99 -2.19 -9.22 10.18
N PRO A 100 -0.84 -9.14 10.30
CA PRO A 100 0.04 -10.22 9.88
C PRO A 100 -0.30 -11.57 10.50
N ILE A 101 -0.70 -11.62 11.78
CA ILE A 101 -1.17 -12.87 12.41
C ILE A 101 -2.43 -13.39 11.71
N MET A 102 -3.38 -12.52 11.36
CA MET A 102 -4.56 -12.92 10.57
C MET A 102 -4.15 -13.48 9.19
N TYR A 103 -3.21 -12.83 8.49
CA TYR A 103 -2.71 -13.34 7.21
C TYR A 103 -1.98 -14.68 7.37
N ALA A 104 -1.19 -14.86 8.42
CA ALA A 104 -0.50 -16.12 8.69
C ALA A 104 -1.49 -17.27 8.89
N LEU A 105 -2.59 -17.03 9.59
CA LEU A 105 -3.67 -18.02 9.73
C LEU A 105 -4.34 -18.33 8.38
N GLU A 106 -4.61 -17.32 7.56
CA GLU A 106 -5.17 -17.50 6.21
C GLU A 106 -4.22 -18.28 5.29
N VAL A 107 -2.93 -17.95 5.32
CA VAL A 107 -1.89 -18.64 4.57
C VAL A 107 -1.81 -20.12 4.98
N GLN A 108 -1.78 -20.42 6.28
CA GLN A 108 -1.76 -21.81 6.75
C GLN A 108 -2.98 -22.61 6.25
N LEU A 109 -4.16 -21.99 6.23
CA LEU A 109 -5.41 -22.68 5.91
C LEU A 109 -5.67 -22.83 4.41
N PHE A 110 -5.24 -21.85 3.60
CA PHE A 110 -5.69 -21.73 2.20
C PHE A 110 -4.55 -21.70 1.17
N SER A 111 -3.29 -21.56 1.61
CA SER A 111 -2.14 -21.52 0.71
C SER A 111 -1.56 -22.91 0.48
N PRO A 112 -1.10 -23.24 -0.74
CA PRO A 112 -0.29 -24.43 -0.95
C PRO A 112 1.04 -24.34 -0.19
N LYS A 113 1.61 -25.51 0.11
CA LYS A 113 2.98 -25.59 0.63
C LYS A 113 3.94 -25.30 -0.52
N LYS A 114 4.90 -24.41 -0.29
CA LYS A 114 5.93 -24.07 -1.25
C LYS A 114 6.77 -25.30 -1.58
N ARG A 115 7.09 -25.49 -2.87
CA ARG A 115 7.89 -26.64 -3.34
C ARG A 115 9.18 -26.17 -4.00
N ASP A 116 10.23 -26.96 -3.82
CA ASP A 116 11.50 -26.74 -4.51
C ASP A 116 11.50 -27.32 -5.94
N ALA A 117 12.61 -27.15 -6.66
CA ALA A 117 12.79 -27.65 -8.03
C ALA A 117 12.68 -29.20 -8.13
N SER A 118 12.86 -29.91 -7.02
CA SER A 118 12.71 -31.37 -6.90
C SER A 118 11.30 -31.78 -6.45
N ASN A 119 10.36 -30.83 -6.43
CA ASN A 119 8.96 -31.00 -6.02
C ASN A 119 8.78 -31.39 -4.53
N GLN A 120 9.80 -31.20 -3.70
CA GLN A 120 9.75 -31.44 -2.26
C GLN A 120 9.21 -30.21 -1.53
N VAL A 121 8.54 -30.42 -0.40
CA VAL A 121 8.03 -29.32 0.43
C VAL A 121 9.22 -28.54 0.99
N GLN A 122 9.26 -27.25 0.70
CA GLN A 122 10.29 -26.37 1.21
C GLN A 122 10.08 -26.16 2.71
N LYS A 123 11.18 -26.29 3.45
CA LYS A 123 11.28 -25.94 4.86
C LYS A 123 12.32 -24.85 5.05
N ASP A 124 12.14 -24.06 6.09
CA ASP A 124 13.15 -23.08 6.49
C ASP A 124 14.28 -23.73 7.30
N LYS A 125 15.16 -22.88 7.85
CA LYS A 125 16.32 -23.32 8.66
C LYS A 125 15.93 -24.01 9.97
N ASP A 126 14.74 -23.73 10.49
CA ASP A 126 14.21 -24.28 11.74
C ASP A 126 13.36 -25.54 11.49
N GLY A 127 13.18 -25.93 10.22
CA GLY A 127 12.41 -27.10 9.81
C GLY A 127 10.91 -26.83 9.63
N ASP A 128 10.49 -25.57 9.72
CA ASP A 128 9.11 -25.14 9.55
C ASP A 128 8.71 -25.14 8.08
N VAL A 129 7.46 -25.51 7.80
CA VAL A 129 6.90 -25.54 6.45
C VAL A 129 6.71 -24.10 5.95
N VAL A 130 7.19 -23.83 4.74
CA VAL A 130 6.93 -22.57 4.04
C VAL A 130 5.76 -22.75 3.07
N PHE A 131 4.82 -21.82 3.10
CA PHE A 131 3.67 -21.76 2.20
C PHE A 131 3.93 -20.77 1.06
N ASP A 132 3.27 -20.98 -0.09
CA ASP A 132 3.38 -20.09 -1.26
C ASP A 132 2.03 -19.44 -1.59
N PRO A 133 1.68 -18.33 -0.92
CA PRO A 133 0.42 -17.64 -1.18
C PRO A 133 0.33 -17.00 -2.57
N ASN A 134 1.44 -16.91 -3.32
CA ASN A 134 1.46 -16.39 -4.67
C ASN A 134 1.35 -17.48 -5.75
N GLU A 135 1.49 -18.76 -5.39
CA GLU A 135 1.44 -19.88 -6.34
C GLU A 135 0.06 -19.95 -7.05
N GLY A 136 0.10 -20.00 -8.38
CA GLY A 136 -1.06 -19.78 -9.25
C GLY A 136 -1.88 -21.04 -9.50
N GLY A 137 -3.14 -21.00 -9.06
CA GLY A 137 -4.26 -21.79 -9.62
C GLY A 137 -5.41 -20.85 -9.97
N LYS A 138 -6.42 -21.32 -10.73
CA LYS A 138 -7.52 -20.50 -11.27
C LYS A 138 -8.37 -19.71 -10.25
N LEU A 139 -8.27 -20.01 -8.95
CA LEU A 139 -9.07 -19.35 -7.92
C LEU A 139 -8.27 -18.99 -6.66
N ASN A 140 -6.93 -18.82 -6.75
CA ASN A 140 -6.00 -18.68 -5.62
C ASN A 140 -6.71 -18.25 -4.31
N MET A 141 -7.01 -19.27 -3.48
CA MET A 141 -8.03 -19.18 -2.43
C MET A 141 -7.62 -18.19 -1.34
N VAL A 142 -6.32 -18.03 -1.08
CA VAL A 142 -5.83 -17.08 -0.09
C VAL A 142 -6.06 -15.62 -0.50
N LYS A 143 -5.97 -15.29 -1.80
CA LYS A 143 -6.34 -13.95 -2.33
C LYS A 143 -7.83 -13.69 -2.14
N PHE A 144 -8.67 -14.64 -2.55
CA PHE A 144 -10.12 -14.56 -2.41
C PHE A 144 -10.55 -14.38 -0.96
N VAL A 145 -10.04 -15.22 -0.05
CA VAL A 145 -10.32 -15.12 1.39
C VAL A 145 -9.82 -13.78 1.94
N GLY A 146 -8.63 -13.34 1.51
CA GLY A 146 -8.06 -12.06 1.91
C GLY A 146 -8.99 -10.88 1.64
N HIS A 147 -9.49 -10.77 0.41
CA HIS A 147 -10.48 -9.77 0.02
C HIS A 147 -11.83 -9.97 0.72
N LEU A 148 -12.34 -11.21 0.80
CA LEU A 148 -13.61 -11.51 1.47
C LEU A 148 -13.61 -11.03 2.92
N VAL A 149 -12.55 -11.32 3.67
CA VAL A 149 -12.41 -10.86 5.06
C VAL A 149 -12.45 -9.34 5.15
N ASN A 150 -11.73 -8.62 4.28
CA ASN A 150 -11.77 -7.15 4.26
C ASN A 150 -13.18 -6.61 3.99
N VAL A 151 -13.87 -7.17 2.99
CA VAL A 151 -15.23 -6.75 2.61
C VAL A 151 -16.24 -7.01 3.74
N LEU A 152 -16.15 -8.16 4.41
CA LEU A 152 -17.01 -8.49 5.56
C LEU A 152 -16.72 -7.60 6.77
N LEU A 153 -15.44 -7.35 7.08
CA LEU A 153 -15.04 -6.46 8.18
C LEU A 153 -15.45 -5.01 7.90
N TYR A 154 -15.40 -4.57 6.64
CA TYR A 154 -15.86 -3.25 6.24
C TYR A 154 -17.38 -3.09 6.44
N GLY A 155 -18.17 -4.06 5.96
CA GLY A 155 -19.62 -4.11 6.22
C GLY A 155 -19.94 -4.08 7.72
N LEU A 156 -19.20 -4.86 8.53
CA LEU A 156 -19.35 -4.88 9.98
C LEU A 156 -18.98 -3.54 10.64
N THR A 157 -17.97 -2.83 10.12
CA THR A 157 -17.60 -1.48 10.56
C THR A 157 -18.77 -0.52 10.40
N GLY A 158 -19.47 -0.57 9.26
CA GLY A 158 -20.69 0.21 9.04
C GLY A 158 -21.79 -0.10 10.06
N VAL A 159 -22.01 -1.38 10.39
CA VAL A 159 -23.00 -1.81 11.39
C VAL A 159 -22.66 -1.27 12.78
N VAL A 160 -21.40 -1.43 13.22
CA VAL A 160 -20.96 -0.95 14.53
C VAL A 160 -21.02 0.57 14.61
N LEU A 161 -20.66 1.28 13.54
CA LEU A 161 -20.84 2.73 13.45
C LEU A 161 -22.31 3.13 13.63
N PHE A 162 -23.22 2.46 12.93
CA PHE A 162 -24.66 2.72 13.05
C PHE A 162 -25.14 2.52 14.50
N TRP A 163 -24.77 1.41 15.14
CA TRP A 163 -25.12 1.13 16.53
C TRP A 163 -24.54 2.16 17.50
N LEU A 164 -23.29 2.56 17.30
CA LEU A 164 -22.64 3.59 18.09
C LEU A 164 -23.39 4.92 17.99
N LEU A 165 -23.69 5.38 16.78
CA LEU A 165 -24.41 6.65 16.56
C LEU A 165 -25.80 6.62 17.18
N LEU A 166 -26.54 5.52 17.05
CA LEU A 166 -27.84 5.36 17.73
C LEU A 166 -27.70 5.43 19.25
N LYS A 167 -26.68 4.78 19.82
CA LYS A 167 -26.45 4.79 21.28
C LYS A 167 -26.03 6.17 21.79
N MET A 168 -25.24 6.92 21.02
CA MET A 168 -24.85 8.30 21.34
C MET A 168 -26.04 9.25 21.30
N LEU A 169 -26.85 9.19 20.24
CA LEU A 169 -27.92 10.16 20.00
C LEU A 169 -29.22 9.83 20.74
N SER A 170 -29.45 8.56 21.10
CA SER A 170 -30.66 8.08 21.79
C SER A 170 -30.33 6.99 22.83
N PRO A 171 -29.64 7.34 23.93
CA PRO A 171 -29.09 6.37 24.88
C PRO A 171 -30.11 5.55 25.68
N ASP A 172 -31.30 6.12 25.92
CA ASP A 172 -32.40 5.50 26.67
C ASP A 172 -33.09 4.37 25.88
N GLY A 173 -32.72 4.14 24.62
CA GLY A 173 -33.36 3.15 23.74
C GLY A 173 -34.83 3.46 23.40
N ARG A 174 -35.35 4.61 23.87
CA ARG A 174 -36.67 5.14 23.53
C ARG A 174 -36.60 5.81 22.16
N PHE A 175 -36.51 5.00 21.11
CA PHE A 175 -36.64 5.42 19.70
C PHE A 175 -38.09 5.79 19.37
N ALA A 176 -38.69 6.66 20.20
CA ALA A 176 -40.13 6.91 20.22
C ALA A 176 -40.69 7.41 18.87
N GLU A 177 -39.81 7.79 17.95
CA GLU A 177 -40.09 7.88 16.53
C GLU A 177 -38.94 7.22 15.77
N ALA A 178 -39.17 6.08 15.12
CA ALA A 178 -38.22 5.50 14.14
C ALA A 178 -37.85 6.50 13.02
N LYS A 179 -38.62 7.60 12.91
CA LYS A 179 -38.39 8.73 12.00
C LYS A 179 -37.70 9.95 12.62
N GLY A 180 -37.33 9.90 13.90
CA GLY A 180 -36.75 11.02 14.65
C GLY A 180 -35.26 11.26 14.37
N TYR A 181 -34.68 12.21 15.11
CA TYR A 181 -33.30 12.67 14.94
C TYR A 181 -32.24 11.57 14.91
N ALA A 182 -32.23 10.67 15.90
CA ALA A 182 -31.19 9.66 16.03
C ALA A 182 -31.18 8.62 14.89
N PRO A 183 -32.31 7.99 14.51
CA PRO A 183 -32.38 7.15 13.32
C PRO A 183 -32.01 7.86 12.02
N PHE A 184 -32.44 9.12 11.84
CA PHE A 184 -32.11 9.90 10.65
C PHE A 184 -30.61 10.14 10.53
N VAL A 185 -30.02 10.76 11.55
CA VAL A 185 -28.60 11.13 11.52
C VAL A 185 -27.72 9.89 11.53
N GLY A 186 -28.06 8.89 12.34
CA GLY A 186 -27.33 7.62 12.39
C GLY A 186 -27.29 6.93 11.04
N LEU A 187 -28.44 6.76 10.38
CA LEU A 187 -28.49 6.09 9.08
C LEU A 187 -27.84 6.93 7.98
N ALA A 188 -28.12 8.24 7.90
CA ALA A 188 -27.55 9.10 6.86
C ALA A 188 -26.02 9.20 6.97
N ALA A 189 -25.48 9.33 8.18
CA ALA A 189 -24.02 9.36 8.39
C ALA A 189 -23.39 8.01 8.04
N THR A 190 -23.97 6.89 8.48
CA THR A 190 -23.44 5.56 8.16
C THR A 190 -23.51 5.26 6.66
N LEU A 191 -24.61 5.58 5.98
CA LEU A 191 -24.71 5.39 4.53
C LEU A 191 -23.66 6.22 3.79
N LEU A 192 -23.54 7.51 4.12
CA LEU A 192 -22.53 8.39 3.52
C LEU A 192 -21.10 7.86 3.75
N PHE A 193 -20.81 7.35 4.95
CA PHE A 193 -19.53 6.71 5.25
C PHE A 193 -19.31 5.45 4.39
N VAL A 194 -20.27 4.53 4.36
CA VAL A 194 -20.12 3.23 3.67
C VAL A 194 -19.96 3.39 2.15
N VAL A 195 -20.63 4.37 1.54
CA VAL A 195 -20.57 4.57 0.09
C VAL A 195 -19.38 5.41 -0.38
N HIS A 196 -18.58 5.97 0.55
CA HIS A 196 -17.60 6.99 0.21
C HIS A 196 -16.37 6.43 -0.56
N PRO A 197 -16.01 6.98 -1.74
CA PRO A 197 -14.91 6.46 -2.57
C PRO A 197 -13.51 6.56 -1.98
N VAL A 198 -13.28 7.42 -0.98
CA VAL A 198 -11.95 7.53 -0.32
C VAL A 198 -11.61 6.29 0.49
N HIS A 199 -12.57 5.38 0.67
CA HIS A 199 -12.38 4.11 1.35
C HIS A 199 -11.89 3.00 0.41
N THR A 200 -11.85 3.24 -0.91
CA THR A 200 -11.53 2.18 -1.86
C THR A 200 -10.15 1.57 -1.61
N GLU A 201 -9.12 2.38 -1.34
CA GLU A 201 -7.80 1.84 -0.97
C GLU A 201 -7.88 0.92 0.26
N VAL A 202 -8.60 1.33 1.31
CA VAL A 202 -8.67 0.58 2.57
C VAL A 202 -9.34 -0.79 2.41
N VAL A 203 -10.32 -0.90 1.51
CA VAL A 203 -11.11 -2.13 1.34
C VAL A 203 -10.58 -3.01 0.22
N ALA A 204 -10.18 -2.42 -0.92
CA ALA A 204 -9.72 -3.17 -2.08
C ALA A 204 -8.29 -3.72 -1.89
N ASN A 205 -7.43 -3.01 -1.15
CA ASN A 205 -6.11 -3.50 -0.77
C ASN A 205 -6.22 -4.47 0.42
N ILE A 206 -5.67 -5.68 0.33
CA ILE A 206 -5.78 -6.67 1.43
C ILE A 206 -5.06 -6.13 2.67
N LYS A 207 -3.86 -5.56 2.51
CA LYS A 207 -3.08 -4.91 3.56
C LYS A 207 -3.84 -3.78 4.26
N GLY A 208 -4.83 -3.17 3.62
CA GLY A 208 -5.75 -2.18 4.18
C GLY A 208 -6.57 -2.67 5.38
N ARG A 209 -6.58 -3.99 5.65
CA ARG A 209 -7.22 -4.60 6.83
C ARG A 209 -6.76 -3.97 8.15
N ASP A 210 -5.53 -3.47 8.22
CA ASP A 210 -4.99 -2.82 9.42
C ASP A 210 -5.81 -1.58 9.82
N GLU A 211 -6.25 -0.79 8.85
CA GLU A 211 -7.16 0.35 9.04
C GLU A 211 -8.57 -0.11 9.42
N ILE A 212 -9.11 -1.14 8.74
CA ILE A 212 -10.47 -1.64 8.98
C ILE A 212 -10.60 -2.16 10.42
N VAL A 213 -9.69 -3.06 10.83
CA VAL A 213 -9.70 -3.67 12.17
C VAL A 213 -9.43 -2.61 13.25
N SER A 214 -8.54 -1.66 12.99
CA SER A 214 -8.27 -0.56 13.93
C SER A 214 -9.51 0.31 14.15
N LEU A 215 -10.20 0.71 13.08
CA LEU A 215 -11.41 1.51 13.20
C LEU A 215 -12.57 0.71 13.82
N LEU A 216 -12.82 -0.50 13.34
CA LEU A 216 -13.86 -1.39 13.87
C LEU A 216 -13.68 -1.61 15.38
N GLY A 217 -12.47 -1.95 15.81
CA GLY A 217 -12.15 -2.15 17.22
C GLY A 217 -12.34 -0.87 18.03
N SER A 218 -11.90 0.28 17.50
CA SER A 218 -12.05 1.56 18.19
C SER A 218 -13.52 1.97 18.37
N LEU A 219 -14.35 1.81 17.34
CA LEU A 219 -15.80 2.07 17.39
C LEU A 219 -16.51 1.07 18.32
N ALA A 220 -16.16 -0.21 18.25
CA ALA A 220 -16.72 -1.25 19.10
C ALA A 220 -16.37 -1.01 20.58
N ALA A 221 -15.13 -0.63 20.88
CA ALA A 221 -14.71 -0.28 22.23
C ALA A 221 -15.48 0.94 22.76
N LEU A 222 -15.61 2.00 21.97
CA LEU A 222 -16.40 3.18 22.36
C LEU A 222 -17.88 2.83 22.59
N TYR A 223 -18.47 2.00 21.72
CA TYR A 223 -19.84 1.51 21.89
C TYR A 223 -20.01 0.71 23.18
N LEU A 224 -19.09 -0.22 23.48
CA LEU A 224 -19.11 -1.02 24.70
C LEU A 224 -18.91 -0.17 25.96
N SER A 225 -18.06 0.84 25.91
CA SER A 225 -17.87 1.79 27.01
C SER A 225 -19.15 2.59 27.31
N LEU A 226 -19.82 3.10 26.26
CA LEU A 226 -21.12 3.74 26.42
C LEU A 226 -22.17 2.76 26.96
N LYS A 227 -22.18 1.52 26.46
CA LYS A 227 -23.07 0.47 26.95
C LYS A 227 -22.83 0.17 28.43
N ALA A 228 -21.55 0.07 28.85
CA ALA A 228 -21.15 -0.11 30.24
C ALA A 228 -21.71 1.01 31.14
N PHE A 229 -21.62 2.26 30.67
CA PHE A 229 -22.11 3.42 31.40
C PHE A 229 -23.63 3.44 31.54
N TYR A 230 -24.38 3.27 30.44
CA TYR A 230 -25.85 3.35 30.47
C TYR A 230 -26.49 2.12 31.12
N GLU A 231 -25.95 0.93 30.91
CA GLU A 231 -26.48 -0.32 31.52
C GLU A 231 -25.93 -0.57 32.93
N LYS A 232 -25.02 0.28 33.43
CA LYS A 232 -24.35 0.13 34.73
C LYS A 232 -23.61 -1.23 34.87
N LYS A 233 -23.01 -1.70 33.77
CA LYS A 233 -22.24 -2.96 33.71
C LYS A 233 -20.74 -2.68 33.49
N PRO A 234 -19.95 -2.49 34.55
CA PRO A 234 -18.55 -2.07 34.43
C PRO A 234 -17.66 -3.10 33.70
N THR A 235 -18.01 -4.38 33.72
CA THR A 235 -17.29 -5.45 32.99
C THR A 235 -17.25 -5.19 31.48
N LEU A 236 -18.26 -4.53 30.91
CA LEU A 236 -18.25 -4.13 29.50
C LEU A 236 -17.17 -3.09 29.20
N ASN A 237 -16.77 -2.27 30.18
CA ASN A 237 -15.69 -1.30 29.98
C ASN A 237 -14.30 -1.98 30.00
N ILE A 238 -14.17 -3.12 30.69
CA ILE A 238 -12.97 -3.97 30.61
C ILE A 238 -12.89 -4.61 29.22
N ALA A 239 -14.02 -5.14 28.72
CA ALA A 239 -14.09 -5.67 27.36
C ALA A 239 -13.79 -4.58 26.31
N ALA A 240 -14.27 -3.34 26.52
CA ALA A 240 -13.93 -2.20 25.68
C ALA A 240 -12.42 -1.94 25.64
N ALA A 241 -11.74 -1.96 26.80
CA ALA A 241 -10.30 -1.78 26.86
C ALA A 241 -9.53 -2.91 26.15
N ALA A 242 -9.97 -4.17 26.29
CA ALA A 242 -9.36 -5.30 25.58
C ALA A 242 -9.51 -5.16 24.05
N ILE A 243 -10.70 -4.81 23.55
CA ILE A 243 -10.94 -4.58 22.12
C ILE A 243 -10.14 -3.37 21.61
N PHE A 244 -10.04 -2.31 22.41
CA PHE A 244 -9.23 -1.15 22.07
C PHE A 244 -7.73 -1.48 21.98
N PHE A 245 -7.24 -2.36 22.86
CA PHE A 245 -5.88 -2.87 22.78
C PHE A 245 -5.63 -3.65 21.47
N LEU A 246 -6.57 -4.50 21.05
CA LEU A 246 -6.48 -5.17 19.75
C LEU A 246 -6.49 -4.16 18.58
N ALA A 247 -7.29 -3.09 18.67
CA ALA A 247 -7.28 -2.02 17.67
C ALA A 247 -5.91 -1.33 17.55
N LEU A 248 -5.21 -1.11 18.68
CA LEU A 248 -3.86 -0.56 18.71
C LEU A 248 -2.82 -1.53 18.12
N LEU A 249 -2.95 -2.83 18.39
CA LEU A 249 -2.10 -3.87 17.78
C LEU A 249 -2.32 -4.03 16.27
N SER A 250 -3.47 -3.58 15.76
CA SER A 250 -3.72 -3.47 14.32
C SER A 250 -3.05 -2.23 13.73
N LYS A 251 -3.26 -1.07 14.37
CA LYS A 251 -2.69 0.21 13.93
C LYS A 251 -2.65 1.25 15.04
N GLU A 252 -1.55 1.99 15.10
CA GLU A 252 -1.30 3.03 16.10
C GLU A 252 -2.30 4.19 16.05
N ASN A 253 -2.95 4.43 14.89
CA ASN A 253 -3.94 5.50 14.72
C ASN A 253 -5.14 5.38 15.68
N ALA A 254 -5.43 4.18 16.19
CA ALA A 254 -6.44 3.97 17.23
C ALA A 254 -6.20 4.85 18.47
N ILE A 255 -4.96 5.26 18.76
CA ILE A 255 -4.62 6.11 19.91
C ILE A 255 -5.39 7.45 19.92
N THR A 256 -5.85 7.94 18.76
CA THR A 256 -6.71 9.13 18.66
C THR A 256 -8.00 9.00 19.47
N PHE A 257 -8.47 7.77 19.74
CA PHE A 257 -9.66 7.55 20.56
C PHE A 257 -9.46 7.90 22.04
N LEU A 258 -8.23 8.12 22.51
CA LEU A 258 -8.00 8.72 23.82
C LEU A 258 -8.57 10.14 23.92
N ALA A 259 -8.67 10.86 22.80
CA ALA A 259 -9.39 12.14 22.73
C ALA A 259 -10.89 11.93 22.46
N ILE A 260 -11.25 10.96 21.60
CA ILE A 260 -12.65 10.73 21.20
C ILE A 260 -13.52 10.19 22.34
N VAL A 261 -13.03 9.28 23.17
CA VAL A 261 -13.79 8.69 24.28
C VAL A 261 -14.29 9.77 25.24
N PRO A 262 -13.42 10.58 25.89
CA PRO A 262 -13.88 11.62 26.81
C PRO A 262 -14.75 12.68 26.12
N LEU A 263 -14.43 13.02 24.86
CA LEU A 263 -15.24 13.93 24.04
C LEU A 263 -16.66 13.39 23.84
N THR A 264 -16.80 12.12 23.49
CA THR A 264 -18.10 11.46 23.27
C THR A 264 -18.92 11.45 24.56
N PHE A 265 -18.28 11.12 25.68
CA PHE A 265 -18.94 11.16 26.98
C PHE A 265 -19.39 12.58 27.35
N PHE A 266 -18.56 13.59 27.09
CA PHE A 266 -18.91 14.99 27.35
C PHE A 266 -20.14 15.45 26.55
N PHE A 267 -20.21 15.13 25.25
CA PHE A 267 -21.31 15.56 24.38
C PHE A 267 -22.62 14.79 24.64
N PHE A 268 -22.55 13.47 24.77
CA PHE A 268 -23.75 12.63 24.66
C PHE A 268 -24.23 12.04 25.98
N THR A 269 -23.48 12.22 27.07
CA THR A 269 -23.85 11.70 28.39
C THR A 269 -24.11 12.82 29.40
N LYS A 270 -24.73 12.44 30.53
CA LYS A 270 -24.85 13.29 31.73
C LYS A 270 -23.69 13.10 32.71
N ALA A 271 -22.62 12.39 32.32
CA ALA A 271 -21.48 12.13 33.18
C ALA A 271 -20.76 13.44 33.53
N LYS A 272 -20.37 13.58 34.81
CA LYS A 272 -19.46 14.64 35.28
C LYS A 272 -18.00 14.21 35.05
N GLY A 273 -17.07 15.16 35.10
CA GLY A 273 -15.64 14.95 34.81
C GLY A 273 -15.03 13.71 35.45
N GLY A 274 -15.23 13.47 36.75
CA GLY A 274 -14.70 12.26 37.41
C GLY A 274 -15.24 10.93 36.85
N LYS A 275 -16.50 10.87 36.42
CA LYS A 275 -17.06 9.68 35.76
C LYS A 275 -16.55 9.54 34.33
N ILE A 276 -16.37 10.64 33.60
CA ILE A 276 -15.75 10.63 32.26
C ILE A 276 -14.32 10.09 32.36
N PHE A 277 -13.55 10.59 33.33
CA PHE A 277 -12.20 10.11 33.60
C PHE A 277 -12.18 8.61 33.91
N ALA A 278 -13.06 8.14 34.80
CA ALA A 278 -13.15 6.71 35.14
C ALA A 278 -13.49 5.82 33.93
N GLN A 279 -14.29 6.28 32.98
CA GLN A 279 -14.60 5.53 31.76
C GLN A 279 -13.45 5.54 30.75
N THR A 280 -12.66 6.62 30.74
CA THR A 280 -11.51 6.81 29.84
C THR A 280 -10.25 6.10 30.34
N LEU A 281 -10.09 5.95 31.65
CA LEU A 281 -8.87 5.42 32.27
C LEU A 281 -8.46 4.03 31.75
N PRO A 282 -9.36 3.05 31.54
CA PRO A 282 -8.97 1.76 30.96
C PRO A 282 -8.38 1.86 29.55
N PHE A 283 -8.85 2.80 28.73
CA PHE A 283 -8.30 3.05 27.39
C PHE A 283 -6.88 3.62 27.47
N VAL A 284 -6.66 4.56 28.40
CA VAL A 284 -5.33 5.11 28.66
C VAL A 284 -4.37 4.01 29.14
N ALA A 285 -4.82 3.16 30.06
CA ALA A 285 -4.00 2.08 30.60
C ALA A 285 -3.53 1.10 29.50
N VAL A 286 -4.42 0.65 28.63
CA VAL A 286 -4.03 -0.26 27.54
C VAL A 286 -3.23 0.44 26.43
N ALA A 287 -3.44 1.75 26.21
CA ALA A 287 -2.62 2.52 25.30
C ALA A 287 -1.18 2.67 25.82
N VAL A 288 -1.00 2.92 27.12
CA VAL A 288 0.32 2.93 27.75
C VAL A 288 0.98 1.56 27.65
N LEU A 289 0.24 0.47 27.92
CA LEU A 289 0.74 -0.89 27.73
C LEU A 289 1.21 -1.14 26.28
N PHE A 290 0.40 -0.74 25.30
CA PHE A 290 0.77 -0.83 23.88
C PHE A 290 2.04 -0.04 23.58
N LEU A 291 2.18 1.19 24.07
CA LEU A 291 3.38 2.01 23.86
C LEU A 291 4.62 1.40 24.51
N ILE A 292 4.49 0.75 25.67
CA ILE A 292 5.58 0.01 26.32
C ILE A 292 6.02 -1.18 25.45
N ILE A 293 5.07 -1.99 24.97
CA ILE A 293 5.38 -3.13 24.10
C ILE A 293 6.04 -2.62 22.82
N ARG A 294 5.44 -1.63 22.16
CA ARG A 294 5.99 -1.00 20.95
C ARG A 294 7.41 -0.49 21.18
N GLY A 295 7.65 0.23 22.29
CA GLY A 295 8.97 0.76 22.65
C GLY A 295 10.00 -0.33 22.93
N SER A 296 9.57 -1.48 23.49
CA SER A 296 10.45 -2.63 23.69
C SER A 296 10.86 -3.34 22.39
N VAL A 297 10.03 -3.27 21.35
CA VAL A 297 10.30 -3.90 20.05
C VAL A 297 11.05 -2.97 19.10
N LEU A 298 10.63 -1.71 19.01
CA LEU A 298 11.18 -0.73 18.06
C LEU A 298 12.29 0.14 18.67
N GLY A 299 12.48 0.07 19.99
CA GLY A 299 13.26 1.04 20.75
C GLY A 299 12.44 2.29 21.11
N TRP A 300 12.96 3.06 22.07
CA TRP A 300 12.31 4.27 22.60
C TRP A 300 12.61 5.55 21.79
N ASN A 301 13.11 5.40 20.56
CA ASN A 301 13.38 6.52 19.66
C ASN A 301 12.07 7.01 19.02
N LEU A 302 11.36 7.89 19.73
CA LEU A 302 10.19 8.60 19.23
C LEU A 302 10.64 9.71 18.25
N GLY A 303 11.04 9.32 17.04
CA GLY A 303 11.41 10.24 15.96
C GLY A 303 12.89 10.62 15.98
N GLY A 304 13.73 9.79 15.35
CA GLY A 304 15.10 10.17 14.97
C GLY A 304 15.12 11.29 13.92
N GLU A 305 16.32 11.73 13.51
CA GLU A 305 16.44 12.71 12.43
C GLU A 305 15.66 12.23 11.20
N PRO A 306 14.81 13.09 10.60
CA PRO A 306 14.07 12.71 9.40
C PRO A 306 15.03 12.25 8.31
N PRO A 307 14.74 11.18 7.56
CA PRO A 307 15.61 10.75 6.47
C PRO A 307 15.88 11.92 5.52
N ARG A 308 17.15 12.11 5.14
CA ARG A 308 17.56 13.09 4.11
C ARG A 308 17.39 12.51 2.70
N GLU A 309 16.27 11.85 2.49
CA GLU A 309 15.97 11.09 1.30
C GLU A 309 14.52 11.38 0.90
N LEU A 310 14.32 11.77 -0.37
CA LEU A 310 13.04 12.29 -0.84
C LEU A 310 11.96 11.20 -0.91
N MET A 311 12.25 9.90 -0.94
CA MET A 311 11.22 8.86 -0.86
C MET A 311 10.66 8.66 0.57
N ASN A 312 11.30 9.24 1.59
CA ASN A 312 10.89 9.10 2.98
C ASN A 312 10.68 10.44 3.72
N ASN A 313 10.94 11.57 3.07
CA ASN A 313 10.69 12.90 3.63
C ASN A 313 10.08 13.87 2.59
N PRO A 314 8.78 14.21 2.72
CA PRO A 314 8.10 15.10 1.77
C PRO A 314 8.57 16.54 1.77
N PHE A 315 9.25 16.98 2.83
CA PHE A 315 9.59 18.37 3.08
C PHE A 315 11.03 18.70 2.71
N LEU A 316 11.58 18.00 1.72
CA LEU A 316 12.90 18.23 1.14
C LEU A 316 12.81 18.83 -0.26
N LYS A 317 13.63 19.83 -0.57
CA LYS A 317 13.82 20.41 -1.90
C LYS A 317 15.24 20.27 -2.40
N LEU A 318 15.38 20.14 -3.71
CA LEU A 318 16.69 20.09 -4.35
C LEU A 318 17.18 21.52 -4.57
N VAL A 319 18.36 21.84 -4.04
CA VAL A 319 19.08 23.09 -4.30
C VAL A 319 20.49 22.72 -4.75
N GLY A 320 20.84 23.07 -5.99
CA GLY A 320 22.03 22.51 -6.64
C GLY A 320 21.87 20.99 -6.77
N ASN A 321 22.78 20.23 -6.15
CA ASN A 321 22.77 18.77 -6.17
C ASN A 321 22.50 18.15 -4.78
N GLN A 322 21.93 18.91 -3.85
CA GLN A 322 21.68 18.48 -2.47
C GLN A 322 20.23 18.68 -2.05
N TYR A 323 19.72 17.73 -1.28
CA TYR A 323 18.42 17.86 -0.62
C TYR A 323 18.55 18.70 0.63
N VAL A 324 17.80 19.80 0.68
CA VAL A 324 17.71 20.71 1.81
C VAL A 324 16.27 20.77 2.32
N ASP A 325 16.09 21.07 3.60
CA ASP A 325 14.76 21.19 4.19
C ASP A 325 13.97 22.35 3.59
N PHE A 326 12.65 22.19 3.59
CA PHE A 326 11.75 23.30 3.36
C PHE A 326 11.91 24.34 4.48
N THR A 327 11.77 25.61 4.12
CA THR A 327 11.51 26.66 5.11
C THR A 327 10.21 26.36 5.85
N ALA A 328 10.05 26.89 7.06
CA ALA A 328 8.80 26.74 7.82
C ALA A 328 7.58 27.21 7.01
N GLY A 329 7.72 28.31 6.26
CA GLY A 329 6.67 28.83 5.38
C GLY A 329 6.27 27.83 4.29
N GLU A 330 7.24 27.27 3.56
CA GLU A 330 7.00 26.25 2.53
C GLU A 330 6.35 24.99 3.11
N LYS A 331 6.85 24.52 4.25
CA LYS A 331 6.32 23.33 4.94
C LYS A 331 4.85 23.53 5.33
N PHE A 332 4.53 24.58 6.09
CA PHE A 332 3.18 24.79 6.58
C PHE A 332 2.20 25.15 5.45
N ALA A 333 2.62 25.91 4.44
CA ALA A 333 1.79 26.17 3.27
C ALA A 333 1.45 24.86 2.53
N THR A 334 2.43 23.97 2.36
CA THR A 334 2.23 22.66 1.70
C THR A 334 1.31 21.75 2.53
N ILE A 335 1.47 21.76 3.86
CA ILE A 335 0.57 21.06 4.79
C ILE A 335 -0.87 21.58 4.62
N PHE A 336 -1.10 22.89 4.72
CA PHE A 336 -2.45 23.46 4.63
C PHE A 336 -3.08 23.25 3.26
N TYR A 337 -2.32 23.33 2.16
CA TYR A 337 -2.81 22.93 0.85
C TYR A 337 -3.33 21.48 0.85
N THR A 338 -2.54 20.57 1.42
CA THR A 338 -2.88 19.14 1.50
C THR A 338 -4.12 18.90 2.37
N LEU A 339 -4.22 19.60 3.49
CA LEU A 339 -5.42 19.58 4.34
C LEU A 339 -6.67 20.06 3.58
N GLY A 340 -6.52 21.10 2.75
CA GLY A 340 -7.59 21.52 1.83
C GLY A 340 -7.99 20.43 0.84
N LYS A 341 -7.01 19.69 0.30
CA LYS A 341 -7.28 18.55 -0.59
C LYS A 341 -8.05 17.43 0.11
N TYR A 342 -7.83 17.19 1.40
CA TYR A 342 -8.65 16.25 2.15
C TYR A 342 -10.12 16.69 2.25
N ILE A 343 -10.39 17.97 2.52
CA ILE A 343 -11.76 18.51 2.50
C ILE A 343 -12.36 18.41 1.09
N GLN A 344 -11.58 18.72 0.05
CA GLN A 344 -12.00 18.55 -1.34
C GLN A 344 -12.42 17.10 -1.60
N LEU A 345 -11.61 16.11 -1.23
CA LEU A 345 -11.91 14.70 -1.48
C LEU A 345 -13.12 14.19 -0.69
N LEU A 346 -13.38 14.72 0.51
CA LEU A 346 -14.58 14.38 1.28
C LEU A 346 -15.87 14.94 0.63
N ILE A 347 -15.80 16.14 0.05
CA ILE A 347 -16.96 16.77 -0.60
C ILE A 347 -17.15 16.26 -2.03
N PHE A 348 -16.04 16.12 -2.75
CA PHE A 348 -15.97 15.73 -4.16
C PHE A 348 -14.77 14.79 -4.38
N PRO A 349 -14.95 13.46 -4.25
CA PRO A 349 -13.88 12.45 -4.32
C PRO A 349 -13.43 12.19 -5.77
N HIS A 350 -12.87 13.22 -6.39
CA HIS A 350 -12.32 13.14 -7.74
C HIS A 350 -11.24 14.22 -8.00
N PRO A 351 -10.15 13.87 -8.73
CA PRO A 351 -9.76 12.51 -9.09
C PRO A 351 -9.17 11.75 -7.87
N LEU A 352 -9.09 10.42 -7.97
CA LEU A 352 -8.55 9.55 -6.92
C LEU A 352 -7.28 8.86 -7.41
N SER A 353 -6.35 8.59 -6.50
CA SER A 353 -5.06 7.92 -6.72
C SER A 353 -4.64 7.20 -5.44
N HIS A 354 -4.02 6.02 -5.56
CA HIS A 354 -3.45 5.31 -4.40
C HIS A 354 -2.21 6.01 -3.83
N ASP A 355 -1.53 6.83 -4.63
CA ASP A 355 -0.34 7.55 -4.19
C ASP A 355 -0.27 8.96 -4.79
N TYR A 356 0.10 9.92 -3.96
CA TYR A 356 0.32 11.34 -4.28
C TYR A 356 1.79 11.74 -4.06
N TYR A 357 2.67 10.75 -3.94
CA TYR A 357 4.03 10.96 -3.49
C TYR A 357 5.05 10.41 -4.48
N PRO A 358 6.23 11.05 -4.63
CA PRO A 358 6.61 12.40 -4.21
C PRO A 358 6.28 13.41 -5.30
N ARG A 359 6.11 14.68 -4.91
CA ARG A 359 5.93 15.85 -5.80
C ARG A 359 4.64 15.94 -6.62
N ALA A 360 3.65 15.08 -6.39
CA ALA A 360 2.30 15.34 -6.91
C ALA A 360 1.73 16.65 -6.35
N VAL A 361 1.99 16.88 -5.06
CA VAL A 361 1.84 18.17 -4.41
C VAL A 361 3.18 18.90 -4.52
N GLY A 362 3.17 20.00 -5.25
CA GLY A 362 4.33 20.90 -5.36
C GLY A 362 4.65 21.60 -4.05
N ILE A 363 5.76 22.34 -4.03
CA ILE A 363 6.13 23.20 -2.91
C ILE A 363 5.18 24.40 -2.92
N MET A 364 4.42 24.60 -1.85
CA MET A 364 3.44 25.68 -1.75
C MET A 364 3.99 26.86 -0.94
N THR A 365 3.36 28.02 -1.10
CA THR A 365 3.64 29.23 -0.30
C THR A 365 2.34 29.86 0.16
N PHE A 366 2.38 30.71 1.19
CA PHE A 366 1.21 31.46 1.66
C PHE A 366 0.75 32.56 0.67
N GLY A 367 1.45 32.76 -0.45
CA GLY A 367 0.96 33.59 -1.55
C GLY A 367 -0.10 32.88 -2.43
N ASP A 368 -0.23 31.55 -2.31
CA ASP A 368 -1.24 30.78 -3.05
C ASP A 368 -2.62 30.91 -2.38
N TRP A 369 -3.60 31.42 -3.11
CA TRP A 369 -4.97 31.60 -2.61
C TRP A 369 -5.61 30.28 -2.16
N ARG A 370 -5.20 29.13 -2.72
CA ARG A 370 -5.70 27.80 -2.33
C ARG A 370 -5.22 27.43 -0.94
N VAL A 371 -4.00 27.80 -0.57
CA VAL A 371 -3.47 27.64 0.79
C VAL A 371 -4.26 28.52 1.76
N LEU A 372 -4.46 29.79 1.41
CA LEU A 372 -5.22 30.73 2.24
C LEU A 372 -6.67 30.27 2.44
N LEU A 373 -7.32 29.78 1.39
CA LEU A 373 -8.66 29.20 1.49
C LEU A 373 -8.69 28.00 2.45
N SER A 374 -7.73 27.09 2.35
CA SER A 374 -7.63 25.95 3.27
C SER A 374 -7.44 26.39 4.72
N VAL A 375 -6.57 27.38 4.96
CA VAL A 375 -6.37 27.97 6.30
C VAL A 375 -7.69 28.55 6.82
N LEU A 376 -8.39 29.35 6.01
CA LEU A 376 -9.68 29.94 6.39
C LEU A 376 -10.75 28.90 6.69
N VAL A 377 -10.82 27.83 5.89
CA VAL A 377 -11.76 26.72 6.12
C VAL A 377 -11.46 26.02 7.45
N TYR A 378 -10.20 25.65 7.71
CA TYR A 378 -9.81 24.97 8.94
C TYR A 378 -9.97 25.84 10.19
N LEU A 379 -9.62 27.14 10.09
CA LEU A 379 -9.88 28.11 11.15
C LEU A 379 -11.39 28.26 11.39
N GLY A 380 -12.19 28.38 10.33
CA GLY A 380 -13.65 28.53 10.42
C GLY A 380 -14.31 27.35 11.12
N ILE A 381 -14.02 26.11 10.70
CA ILE A 381 -14.58 24.91 11.33
C ILE A 381 -14.05 24.74 12.77
N GLY A 382 -12.78 25.05 13.03
CA GLY A 382 -12.18 24.98 14.36
C GLY A 382 -12.81 25.98 15.34
N ILE A 383 -12.96 27.24 14.94
CA ILE A 383 -13.64 28.29 15.71
C ILE A 383 -15.10 27.89 15.97
N TYR A 384 -15.82 27.44 14.95
CA TYR A 384 -17.19 26.98 15.11
C TYR A 384 -17.28 25.86 16.13
N ALA A 385 -16.41 24.86 16.03
CA ALA A 385 -16.38 23.71 16.93
C ALA A 385 -16.18 24.14 18.39
N ILE A 386 -15.22 25.04 18.66
CA ILE A 386 -14.93 25.56 20.00
C ILE A 386 -16.09 26.39 20.55
N LEU A 387 -16.62 27.34 19.77
CA LEU A 387 -17.71 28.23 20.22
C LEU A 387 -19.01 27.48 20.53
N ARG A 388 -19.24 26.35 19.84
CA ARG A 388 -20.44 25.53 20.00
C ARG A 388 -20.23 24.32 20.91
N LEU A 389 -19.00 24.09 21.41
CA LEU A 389 -18.67 23.03 22.36
C LEU A 389 -19.51 23.09 23.66
N PRO A 390 -19.69 24.26 24.32
CA PRO A 390 -20.52 24.34 25.53
C PRO A 390 -22.01 24.01 25.28
N LYS A 391 -22.47 24.20 24.04
CA LYS A 391 -23.84 23.91 23.61
C LYS A 391 -24.06 22.44 23.27
N LYS A 392 -23.00 21.62 23.32
CA LYS A 392 -23.02 20.21 22.94
C LYS A 392 -23.63 19.97 21.56
N ASP A 393 -23.31 20.86 20.61
CA ASP A 393 -23.78 20.73 19.23
C ASP A 393 -23.14 19.50 18.55
N ALA A 394 -23.96 18.61 17.99
CA ALA A 394 -23.48 17.43 17.26
C ALA A 394 -22.60 17.78 16.05
N VAL A 395 -22.77 18.95 15.42
CA VAL A 395 -21.85 19.43 14.37
C VAL A 395 -20.46 19.68 14.95
N SER A 396 -20.36 20.31 16.12
CA SER A 396 -19.08 20.51 16.80
C SER A 396 -18.41 19.19 17.15
N TYR A 397 -19.18 18.20 17.62
CA TYR A 397 -18.65 16.87 17.86
C TYR A 397 -18.06 16.26 16.59
N GLY A 398 -18.79 16.28 15.47
CA GLY A 398 -18.30 15.75 14.19
C GLY A 398 -17.03 16.44 13.70
N ILE A 399 -16.94 17.77 13.83
CA ILE A 399 -15.71 18.53 13.49
C ILE A 399 -14.55 18.13 14.41
N LEU A 400 -14.77 18.06 15.73
CA LEU A 400 -13.72 17.67 16.68
C LEU A 400 -13.27 16.23 16.47
N PHE A 401 -14.19 15.33 16.13
CA PHE A 401 -13.88 13.96 15.75
C PHE A 401 -12.97 13.94 14.51
N PHE A 402 -13.34 14.67 13.45
CA PHE A 402 -12.55 14.80 12.22
C PHE A 402 -11.14 15.34 12.51
N LEU A 403 -11.04 16.45 13.25
CA LEU A 403 -9.74 17.07 13.56
C LEU A 403 -8.86 16.19 14.45
N ALA A 404 -9.43 15.57 15.48
CA ALA A 404 -8.69 14.70 16.40
C ALA A 404 -8.14 13.47 15.69
N THR A 405 -8.93 12.84 14.83
CA THR A 405 -8.52 11.61 14.11
C THR A 405 -7.60 11.90 12.93
N LEU A 406 -7.72 13.08 12.29
CA LEU A 406 -6.80 13.51 11.23
C LEU A 406 -5.45 13.98 11.79
N SER A 407 -5.38 14.38 13.07
CA SER A 407 -4.19 15.00 13.67
C SER A 407 -2.88 14.22 13.44
N ILE A 408 -2.93 12.88 13.55
CA ILE A 408 -1.77 12.00 13.34
C ILE A 408 -1.30 12.00 11.88
N ALA A 409 -2.22 12.08 10.91
CA ALA A 409 -1.91 12.09 9.49
C ALA A 409 -1.78 13.51 8.90
N SER A 410 -1.88 14.55 9.74
CA SER A 410 -1.93 15.94 9.29
C SER A 410 -0.58 16.53 8.86
N ASN A 411 0.54 15.88 9.18
CA ASN A 411 1.90 16.42 9.12
C ASN A 411 2.16 17.70 9.97
N ILE A 412 1.17 18.21 10.72
CA ILE A 412 1.32 19.38 11.61
C ILE A 412 2.13 19.00 12.85
N VAL A 413 1.74 17.90 13.51
CA VAL A 413 2.33 17.49 14.79
C VAL A 413 3.69 16.82 14.57
N PHE A 414 3.75 15.90 13.61
CA PHE A 414 4.98 15.22 13.20
C PHE A 414 4.89 14.84 11.72
N PRO A 415 6.01 14.83 10.98
CA PRO A 415 6.05 14.30 9.62
C PRO A 415 5.73 12.81 9.58
N ILE A 416 4.91 12.37 8.61
CA ILE A 416 4.52 10.95 8.45
C ILE A 416 5.23 10.25 7.27
N GLY A 417 6.21 10.92 6.65
CA GLY A 417 6.98 10.39 5.52
C GLY A 417 6.32 10.50 4.15
N THR A 418 5.11 11.06 4.07
CA THR A 418 4.43 11.40 2.80
C THR A 418 3.57 12.64 2.97
N ASN A 419 3.27 13.34 1.87
CA ASN A 419 2.37 14.49 1.86
C ASN A 419 0.93 14.04 2.10
N MET A 420 0.44 13.08 1.32
CA MET A 420 -0.97 12.78 1.21
C MET A 420 -1.22 11.32 0.81
N ASN A 421 -2.26 10.71 1.37
CA ASN A 421 -2.82 9.45 0.90
C ASN A 421 -4.33 9.40 1.29
N GLU A 422 -5.17 8.83 0.43
CA GLU A 422 -6.62 8.73 0.63
C GLU A 422 -7.00 7.94 1.88
N ARG A 423 -6.26 6.87 2.20
CA ARG A 423 -6.52 6.03 3.38
C ARG A 423 -6.51 6.80 4.70
N PHE A 424 -5.79 7.93 4.76
CA PHE A 424 -5.75 8.78 5.95
C PHE A 424 -7.09 9.45 6.25
N LEU A 425 -8.01 9.51 5.28
CA LEU A 425 -9.37 9.98 5.48
C LEU A 425 -10.33 8.92 6.01
N TYR A 426 -9.92 7.65 6.11
CA TYR A 426 -10.81 6.55 6.50
C TYR A 426 -11.46 6.74 7.87
N MET A 427 -10.68 7.03 8.91
CA MET A 427 -11.22 7.31 10.24
C MET A 427 -11.82 8.73 10.34
N PRO A 428 -11.18 9.81 9.84
CA PRO A 428 -11.73 11.16 9.87
C PRO A 428 -13.07 11.34 9.14
N SER A 429 -13.34 10.57 8.08
CA SER A 429 -14.57 10.70 7.28
C SER A 429 -15.84 10.44 8.10
N ILE A 430 -15.77 9.74 9.23
CA ILE A 430 -16.89 9.61 10.17
C ILE A 430 -17.32 10.98 10.69
N GLY A 431 -16.36 11.82 11.10
CA GLY A 431 -16.64 13.17 11.60
C GLY A 431 -17.33 14.01 10.53
N PHE A 432 -16.84 13.95 9.30
CA PHE A 432 -17.46 14.57 8.13
C PHE A 432 -18.88 14.04 7.88
N ALA A 433 -19.08 12.73 7.90
CA ALA A 433 -20.38 12.10 7.65
C ALA A 433 -21.41 12.48 8.72
N VAL A 434 -21.00 12.57 9.99
CA VAL A 434 -21.84 13.07 11.09
C VAL A 434 -22.23 14.53 10.85
N VAL A 435 -21.28 15.40 10.49
CA VAL A 435 -21.57 16.81 10.17
C VAL A 435 -22.59 16.91 9.04
N ALA A 436 -22.34 16.22 7.92
CA ALA A 436 -23.23 16.23 6.75
C ALA A 436 -24.64 15.74 7.12
N ALA A 437 -24.76 14.64 7.87
CA ALA A 437 -26.04 14.09 8.29
C ALA A 437 -26.83 15.03 9.22
N VAL A 438 -26.15 15.69 10.17
CA VAL A 438 -26.79 16.65 11.08
C VAL A 438 -27.25 17.90 10.32
N LEU A 439 -26.45 18.41 9.39
CA LEU A 439 -26.83 19.55 8.54
C LEU A 439 -28.02 19.18 7.64
N LEU A 440 -28.01 17.98 7.05
CA LEU A 440 -29.13 17.48 6.26
C LEU A 440 -30.41 17.36 7.10
N TYR A 441 -30.31 16.90 8.35
CA TYR A 441 -31.45 16.86 9.27
C TYR A 441 -32.02 18.27 9.54
N ARG A 442 -31.13 19.26 9.77
CA ARG A 442 -31.55 20.65 10.01
C ARG A 442 -32.28 21.25 8.81
N VAL A 443 -31.79 21.00 7.60
CA VAL A 443 -32.38 21.52 6.36
C VAL A 443 -33.67 20.79 5.97
N SER A 444 -33.82 19.52 6.37
CA SER A 444 -34.99 18.69 6.04
C SER A 444 -36.22 18.93 6.93
N GLY A 445 -36.19 19.90 7.86
CA GLY A 445 -37.34 20.18 8.71
C GLY A 445 -37.55 19.16 9.83
N GLY A 446 -36.49 18.46 10.26
CA GLY A 446 -36.50 17.73 11.52
C GLY A 446 -36.97 16.26 11.44
N GLY A 447 -36.80 15.59 10.30
CA GLY A 447 -37.00 14.14 10.20
C GLY A 447 -37.52 13.68 8.85
N TRP A 448 -37.59 12.36 8.65
CA TRP A 448 -37.90 11.74 7.36
C TRP A 448 -39.24 12.16 6.75
N GLY A 449 -40.24 12.49 7.58
CA GLY A 449 -41.56 12.90 7.12
C GLY A 449 -41.66 14.33 6.57
N ASN A 450 -40.67 15.19 6.88
CA ASN A 450 -40.67 16.61 6.52
C ASN A 450 -39.66 16.92 5.41
N VAL A 451 -38.89 15.93 4.95
CA VAL A 451 -37.87 16.12 3.91
C VAL A 451 -38.55 16.53 2.61
N LYS A 452 -38.23 17.74 2.11
CA LYS A 452 -38.68 18.17 0.79
C LYS A 452 -38.22 17.17 -0.27
N PRO A 453 -39.05 16.81 -1.27
CA PRO A 453 -38.66 15.83 -2.30
C PRO A 453 -37.32 16.13 -2.96
N VAL A 454 -37.03 17.41 -3.25
CA VAL A 454 -35.74 17.84 -3.82
C VAL A 454 -34.52 17.49 -2.94
N VAL A 455 -34.66 17.60 -1.62
CA VAL A 455 -33.58 17.28 -0.66
C VAL A 455 -33.41 15.76 -0.57
N LEU A 456 -34.53 15.01 -0.56
CA LEU A 456 -34.50 13.56 -0.54
C LEU A 456 -33.87 12.99 -1.81
N TYR A 457 -34.35 13.40 -2.99
CA TYR A 457 -33.82 12.95 -4.27
C TYR A 457 -32.37 13.38 -4.47
N GLY A 458 -32.02 14.61 -4.07
CA GLY A 458 -30.64 15.08 -4.08
C GLY A 458 -29.72 14.22 -3.20
N GLY A 459 -30.14 13.92 -1.97
CA GLY A 459 -29.37 13.06 -1.06
C GLY A 459 -29.21 11.63 -1.60
N VAL A 460 -30.27 11.04 -2.14
CA VAL A 460 -30.23 9.71 -2.77
C VAL A 460 -29.31 9.73 -4.01
N ALA A 461 -29.41 10.76 -4.86
CA ALA A 461 -28.54 10.91 -6.03
C ALA A 461 -27.06 11.00 -5.63
N VAL A 462 -26.73 11.77 -4.58
CA VAL A 462 -25.36 11.84 -4.05
C VAL A 462 -24.90 10.46 -3.58
N LEU A 463 -25.69 9.73 -2.79
CA LEU A 463 -25.31 8.38 -2.33
C LEU A 463 -25.11 7.41 -3.50
N LEU A 464 -25.95 7.48 -4.55
CA LEU A 464 -25.81 6.65 -5.74
C LEU A 464 -24.56 7.00 -6.55
N LEU A 465 -24.26 8.29 -6.73
CA LEU A 465 -23.05 8.73 -7.45
C LEU A 465 -21.78 8.33 -6.70
N LEU A 466 -21.77 8.47 -5.37
CA LEU A 466 -20.66 8.00 -4.54
C LEU A 466 -20.53 6.47 -4.60
N SER A 467 -21.64 5.73 -4.52
CA SER A 467 -21.65 4.27 -4.68
C SER A 467 -21.09 3.83 -6.02
N LEU A 468 -21.52 4.47 -7.11
CA LEU A 468 -21.02 4.20 -8.45
C LEU A 468 -19.53 4.53 -8.57
N LYS A 469 -19.09 5.65 -8.00
CA LYS A 469 -17.69 6.05 -8.00
C LYS A 469 -16.82 5.06 -7.21
N THR A 470 -17.29 4.56 -6.08
CA THR A 470 -16.63 3.53 -5.28
C THR A 470 -16.52 2.22 -6.08
N PHE A 471 -17.65 1.71 -6.57
CA PHE A 471 -17.69 0.47 -7.34
C PHE A 471 -16.79 0.49 -8.58
N THR A 472 -16.80 1.61 -9.32
CA THR A 472 -15.94 1.79 -10.50
C THR A 472 -14.48 2.00 -10.13
N ARG A 473 -14.17 2.66 -9.00
CA ARG A 473 -12.79 2.84 -8.54
C ARG A 473 -12.14 1.51 -8.16
N ASN A 474 -12.90 0.54 -7.67
CA ASN A 474 -12.37 -0.78 -7.32
C ASN A 474 -11.61 -1.42 -8.49
N PHE A 475 -12.07 -1.28 -9.74
CA PHE A 475 -11.38 -1.90 -10.89
C PHE A 475 -9.93 -1.43 -11.08
N ALA A 476 -9.56 -0.24 -10.59
CA ALA A 476 -8.16 0.17 -10.59
C ALA A 476 -7.29 -0.73 -9.70
N TRP A 477 -7.85 -1.28 -8.61
CA TRP A 477 -7.18 -2.16 -7.66
C TRP A 477 -7.16 -3.63 -8.08
N LYS A 478 -7.42 -3.94 -9.36
CA LYS A 478 -7.44 -5.31 -9.86
C LYS A 478 -6.09 -6.01 -9.70
N ASP A 479 -5.01 -5.29 -9.99
CA ASP A 479 -3.62 -5.73 -9.93
C ASP A 479 -2.70 -4.49 -9.99
N ASN A 480 -1.41 -4.67 -9.73
CA ASN A 480 -0.43 -3.57 -9.77
C ASN A 480 -0.39 -2.86 -11.14
N PHE A 481 -0.49 -3.60 -12.25
CA PHE A 481 -0.45 -3.04 -13.60
C PHE A 481 -1.60 -2.08 -13.84
N THR A 482 -2.82 -2.54 -13.57
CA THR A 482 -4.04 -1.75 -13.72
C THR A 482 -4.02 -0.54 -12.79
N LEU A 483 -3.57 -0.70 -11.55
CA LEU A 483 -3.54 0.38 -10.57
C LEU A 483 -2.57 1.48 -10.97
N PHE A 484 -1.33 1.13 -11.33
CA PHE A 484 -0.29 2.10 -11.64
C PHE A 484 -0.58 2.82 -12.96
N THR A 485 -0.98 2.10 -14.01
CA THR A 485 -1.33 2.69 -15.31
C THR A 485 -2.61 3.53 -15.26
N THR A 486 -3.56 3.23 -14.36
CA THR A 486 -4.73 4.09 -14.14
C THR A 486 -4.33 5.37 -13.41
N ASP A 487 -3.57 5.24 -12.32
CA ASP A 487 -3.32 6.36 -11.40
C ASP A 487 -2.29 7.34 -11.93
N ILE A 488 -1.37 6.91 -12.79
CA ILE A 488 -0.37 7.81 -13.39
C ILE A 488 -1.03 8.90 -14.26
N ASN A 489 -2.22 8.63 -14.81
CA ASN A 489 -3.02 9.63 -15.54
C ASN A 489 -3.59 10.71 -14.61
N THR A 490 -3.85 10.37 -13.35
CA THR A 490 -4.32 11.31 -12.33
C THR A 490 -3.16 12.08 -11.71
N VAL A 491 -2.05 11.39 -11.44
CA VAL A 491 -0.89 11.91 -10.72
C VAL A 491 0.38 11.77 -11.57
N PRO A 492 0.48 12.48 -12.71
CA PRO A 492 1.64 12.37 -13.59
C PRO A 492 2.91 12.96 -12.96
N ASN A 493 2.79 13.77 -11.91
CA ASN A 493 3.94 14.40 -11.25
C ASN A 493 4.40 13.60 -10.02
N SER A 494 4.30 12.26 -10.04
CA SER A 494 4.88 11.39 -9.01
C SER A 494 6.04 10.56 -9.55
N ALA A 495 7.23 10.75 -8.98
CA ALA A 495 8.40 9.94 -9.32
C ALA A 495 8.22 8.45 -8.97
N LYS A 496 7.60 8.16 -7.81
CA LYS A 496 7.35 6.79 -7.36
C LYS A 496 6.32 6.08 -8.22
N LEU A 497 5.24 6.77 -8.60
CA LEU A 497 4.20 6.21 -9.47
C LEU A 497 4.72 5.98 -10.89
N ARG A 498 5.55 6.91 -11.41
CA ARG A 498 6.24 6.72 -12.69
C ARG A 498 7.20 5.54 -12.67
N ASN A 499 7.97 5.39 -11.59
CA ASN A 499 8.84 4.23 -11.39
C ASN A 499 8.03 2.92 -11.38
N ALA A 500 6.96 2.87 -10.60
CA ALA A 500 6.09 1.69 -10.49
C ALA A 500 5.43 1.34 -11.83
N THR A 501 4.91 2.34 -12.55
CA THR A 501 4.30 2.18 -13.87
C THR A 501 5.33 1.64 -14.88
N GLY A 502 6.52 2.23 -14.93
CA GLY A 502 7.59 1.80 -15.83
C GLY A 502 8.07 0.36 -15.53
N GLY A 503 8.24 0.02 -14.26
CA GLY A 503 8.61 -1.33 -13.84
C GLY A 503 7.56 -2.37 -14.25
N GLU A 504 6.29 -2.08 -14.02
CA GLU A 504 5.22 -3.03 -14.36
C GLU A 504 4.99 -3.15 -15.87
N LEU A 505 5.15 -2.06 -16.65
CA LEU A 505 5.17 -2.13 -18.11
C LEU A 505 6.29 -3.05 -18.61
N ILE A 506 7.51 -2.99 -18.03
CA ILE A 506 8.61 -3.90 -18.38
C ILE A 506 8.24 -5.36 -18.05
N THR A 507 7.71 -5.61 -16.84
CA THR A 507 7.27 -6.95 -16.40
C THR A 507 6.22 -7.54 -17.36
N GLN A 508 5.27 -6.74 -17.81
CA GLN A 508 4.22 -7.19 -18.73
C GLN A 508 4.75 -7.35 -20.17
N ALA A 509 5.67 -6.49 -20.62
CA ALA A 509 6.21 -6.50 -21.98
C ALA A 509 6.97 -7.78 -22.33
N VAL A 510 7.58 -8.44 -21.35
CA VAL A 510 8.36 -9.68 -21.56
C VAL A 510 7.51 -10.95 -21.54
N LYS A 511 6.22 -10.84 -21.22
CA LYS A 511 5.32 -12.00 -21.21
C LYS A 511 4.98 -12.46 -22.64
N PRO A 512 4.89 -13.78 -22.90
CA PRO A 512 4.60 -14.30 -24.24
C PRO A 512 3.34 -13.71 -24.88
N GLU A 513 2.27 -13.50 -24.10
CA GLU A 513 1.00 -12.93 -24.56
C GLU A 513 1.12 -11.49 -25.08
N ASN A 514 2.15 -10.75 -24.65
CA ASN A 514 2.37 -9.35 -25.02
C ASN A 514 3.48 -9.18 -26.06
N ALA A 515 3.98 -10.27 -26.67
CA ALA A 515 5.08 -10.22 -27.63
C ALA A 515 4.86 -9.21 -28.77
N ALA A 516 3.63 -9.08 -29.27
CA ALA A 516 3.27 -8.12 -30.32
C ALA A 516 3.36 -6.64 -29.90
N ARG A 517 3.18 -6.35 -28.61
CA ARG A 517 3.21 -4.99 -28.04
C ARG A 517 4.47 -4.71 -27.21
N LYS A 518 5.40 -5.65 -27.15
CA LYS A 518 6.62 -5.58 -26.32
C LYS A 518 7.36 -4.25 -26.50
N ASN A 519 7.67 -3.86 -27.73
CA ASN A 519 8.45 -2.63 -27.99
C ASN A 519 7.66 -1.34 -27.68
N GLU A 520 6.34 -1.35 -27.88
CA GLU A 520 5.45 -0.23 -27.52
C GLU A 520 5.47 -0.03 -25.99
N MET A 521 5.24 -1.09 -25.22
CA MET A 521 5.21 -1.07 -23.76
C MET A 521 6.56 -0.69 -23.15
N LEU A 522 7.66 -1.20 -23.70
CA LEU A 522 9.01 -0.83 -23.26
C LEU A 522 9.31 0.65 -23.54
N THR A 523 8.86 1.17 -24.68
CA THR A 523 9.02 2.60 -25.03
C THR A 523 8.21 3.48 -24.09
N GLU A 524 6.98 3.09 -23.77
CA GLU A 524 6.14 3.76 -22.78
C GLU A 524 6.80 3.74 -21.39
N ALA A 525 7.35 2.58 -20.98
CA ALA A 525 8.08 2.43 -19.72
C ALA A 525 9.26 3.41 -19.64
N VAL A 526 10.06 3.51 -20.70
CA VAL A 526 11.17 4.48 -20.80
C VAL A 526 10.67 5.91 -20.58
N GLY A 527 9.57 6.31 -21.23
CA GLY A 527 8.99 7.64 -21.07
C GLY A 527 8.58 7.95 -19.62
N HIS A 528 7.97 6.98 -18.93
CA HIS A 528 7.67 7.14 -17.51
C HIS A 528 8.92 7.27 -16.65
N LEU A 529 9.91 6.40 -16.84
CA LEU A 529 11.12 6.36 -16.03
C LEU A 529 12.02 7.59 -16.24
N GLN A 530 12.09 8.13 -17.46
CA GLN A 530 12.78 9.38 -17.76
C GLN A 530 12.18 10.57 -16.98
N GLU A 531 10.86 10.66 -16.91
CA GLU A 531 10.21 11.69 -16.10
C GLU A 531 10.37 11.42 -14.59
N ALA A 532 10.46 10.16 -14.15
CA ALA A 532 10.76 9.83 -12.75
C ALA A 532 12.13 10.38 -12.31
N VAL A 533 13.19 10.19 -13.13
CA VAL A 533 14.53 10.72 -12.84
C VAL A 533 14.60 12.23 -12.97
N LYS A 534 13.76 12.86 -13.80
CA LYS A 534 13.66 14.31 -13.87
C LYS A 534 13.04 14.91 -12.60
N ILE A 535 12.02 14.26 -12.04
CA ILE A 535 11.39 14.69 -10.78
C ILE A 535 12.33 14.43 -9.59
N HIS A 536 13.05 13.31 -9.60
CA HIS A 536 14.00 12.92 -8.56
C HIS A 536 15.31 12.38 -9.19
N PRO A 537 16.31 13.25 -9.45
CA PRO A 537 17.57 12.85 -10.07
C PRO A 537 18.42 11.89 -9.24
N GLY A 538 18.19 11.84 -7.92
CA GLY A 538 18.82 10.87 -7.02
C GLY A 538 18.09 9.53 -6.91
N TYR A 539 17.01 9.31 -7.66
CA TYR A 539 16.24 8.06 -7.56
C TYR A 539 16.97 6.94 -8.30
N LYS A 540 17.68 6.06 -7.57
CA LYS A 540 18.48 5.01 -8.20
C LYS A 540 17.65 3.95 -8.94
N ASN A 541 16.47 3.59 -8.44
CA ASN A 541 15.65 2.49 -9.01
C ASN A 541 15.20 2.77 -10.46
N PRO A 542 14.72 3.97 -10.83
CA PRO A 542 14.42 4.28 -12.22
C PRO A 542 15.59 4.11 -13.18
N PHE A 543 16.83 4.37 -12.76
CA PHE A 543 18.00 4.17 -13.62
C PHE A 543 18.27 2.68 -13.88
N LEU A 544 18.10 1.84 -12.86
CA LEU A 544 18.14 0.38 -13.05
C LEU A 544 17.07 -0.06 -14.07
N LEU A 545 15.83 0.39 -13.91
CA LEU A 545 14.72 0.01 -14.79
C LEU A 545 14.88 0.58 -16.21
N LEU A 546 15.45 1.78 -16.37
CA LEU A 546 15.82 2.32 -17.68
C LEU A 546 16.84 1.42 -18.37
N GLY A 547 17.87 0.99 -17.62
CA GLY A 547 18.84 0.00 -18.10
C GLY A 547 18.15 -1.27 -18.59
N ASN A 548 17.27 -1.84 -17.77
CA ASN A 548 16.52 -3.05 -18.13
C ASN A 548 15.69 -2.85 -19.42
N ALA A 549 14.94 -1.75 -19.51
CA ALA A 549 14.09 -1.44 -20.67
C ALA A 549 14.91 -1.25 -21.95
N TYR A 550 15.98 -0.46 -21.89
CA TYR A 550 16.87 -0.25 -23.04
C TYR A 550 17.57 -1.54 -23.47
N ASN A 551 17.95 -2.41 -22.52
CA ASN A 551 18.52 -3.71 -22.84
C ASN A 551 17.54 -4.59 -23.63
N TYR A 552 16.27 -4.64 -23.22
CA TYR A 552 15.23 -5.37 -23.97
C TYR A 552 14.95 -4.77 -25.35
N LEU A 553 15.12 -3.46 -25.51
CA LEU A 553 15.03 -2.74 -26.79
C LEU A 553 16.32 -2.85 -27.64
N GLN A 554 17.35 -3.55 -27.15
CA GLN A 554 18.69 -3.64 -27.77
C GLN A 554 19.38 -2.26 -27.95
N GLN A 555 18.99 -1.26 -27.16
CA GLN A 555 19.61 0.05 -27.09
C GLN A 555 20.75 0.02 -26.06
N TYR A 556 21.80 -0.75 -26.36
CA TYR A 556 22.81 -1.13 -25.38
C TYR A 556 23.59 0.06 -24.79
N GLU A 557 23.94 1.08 -25.57
CA GLU A 557 24.63 2.27 -25.06
C GLU A 557 23.79 3.02 -24.02
N ALA A 558 22.51 3.23 -24.29
CA ALA A 558 21.59 3.88 -23.37
C ALA A 558 21.40 3.04 -22.10
N SER A 559 21.34 1.71 -22.25
CA SER A 559 21.31 0.77 -21.14
C SER A 559 22.54 0.89 -20.23
N ILE A 560 23.75 0.88 -20.82
CA ILE A 560 25.02 1.04 -20.11
C ILE A 560 25.06 2.37 -19.34
N GLN A 561 24.67 3.48 -19.98
CA GLN A 561 24.65 4.79 -19.34
C GLN A 561 23.70 4.83 -18.14
N ALA A 562 22.52 4.19 -18.26
CA ALA A 562 21.55 4.14 -17.19
C ALA A 562 22.07 3.33 -15.98
N TYR A 563 22.62 2.13 -16.17
CA TYR A 563 23.22 1.39 -15.06
C TYR A 563 24.42 2.09 -14.44
N GLN A 564 25.28 2.72 -15.25
CA GLN A 564 26.38 3.52 -14.71
C GLN A 564 25.88 4.69 -13.86
N GLN A 565 24.75 5.32 -14.22
CA GLN A 565 24.13 6.34 -13.39
C GLN A 565 23.57 5.76 -12.09
N ALA A 566 22.95 4.57 -12.12
CA ALA A 566 22.53 3.87 -10.91
C ALA A 566 23.72 3.58 -9.98
N LEU A 567 24.84 3.10 -10.51
CA LEU A 567 26.07 2.81 -9.76
C LEU A 567 26.81 4.08 -9.30
N ARG A 568 26.67 5.21 -9.99
CA ARG A 568 27.14 6.51 -9.49
C ARG A 568 26.38 6.96 -8.25
N LEU A 569 25.08 6.69 -8.19
CA LEU A 569 24.23 7.01 -7.03
C LEU A 569 24.44 6.03 -5.88
N ASP A 570 24.64 4.75 -6.18
CA ASP A 570 24.90 3.70 -5.22
C ASP A 570 25.91 2.68 -5.79
N PRO A 571 27.21 2.83 -5.47
CA PRO A 571 28.24 1.92 -5.95
C PRO A 571 28.07 0.46 -5.49
N ALA A 572 27.29 0.21 -4.44
CA ALA A 572 27.01 -1.12 -3.89
C ALA A 572 25.69 -1.70 -4.44
N TYR A 573 25.11 -1.13 -5.50
CA TYR A 573 23.87 -1.63 -6.09
C TYR A 573 24.13 -2.89 -6.94
N GLU A 574 24.20 -4.04 -6.28
CA GLU A 574 24.54 -5.35 -6.86
C GLU A 574 23.73 -5.68 -8.12
N GLU A 575 22.43 -5.42 -8.13
CA GLU A 575 21.56 -5.68 -9.27
C GLU A 575 21.97 -4.87 -10.51
N ALA A 576 22.31 -3.59 -10.33
CA ALA A 576 22.79 -2.74 -11.42
C ALA A 576 24.17 -3.19 -11.91
N GLN A 577 25.06 -3.62 -11.01
CA GLN A 577 26.38 -4.16 -11.38
C GLN A 577 26.25 -5.45 -12.19
N ASN A 578 25.42 -6.39 -11.73
CA ASN A 578 25.16 -7.64 -12.41
C ASN A 578 24.55 -7.43 -13.80
N ASN A 579 23.55 -6.55 -13.90
CA ASN A 579 22.86 -6.26 -15.15
C ASN A 579 23.76 -5.49 -16.13
N LEU A 580 24.62 -4.59 -15.64
CA LEU A 580 25.61 -3.91 -16.49
C LEU A 580 26.61 -4.89 -17.12
N GLY A 581 27.11 -5.87 -16.37
CA GLY A 581 27.99 -6.91 -16.91
C GLY A 581 27.30 -7.74 -18.01
N ILE A 582 26.04 -8.11 -17.79
CA ILE A 582 25.20 -8.80 -18.79
C ILE A 582 25.01 -7.94 -20.04
N THR A 583 24.70 -6.66 -19.86
CA THR A 583 24.51 -5.72 -20.96
C THR A 583 25.79 -5.51 -21.76
N TYR A 584 26.97 -5.44 -21.14
CA TYR A 584 28.23 -5.38 -21.89
C TYR A 584 28.44 -6.62 -22.76
N ARG A 585 28.16 -7.82 -22.23
CA ARG A 585 28.24 -9.06 -23.01
C ARG A 585 27.28 -9.04 -24.20
N ASP A 586 26.01 -8.67 -23.96
CA ASP A 586 24.97 -8.65 -24.99
C ASP A 586 25.25 -7.57 -26.05
N ALA A 587 25.76 -6.40 -25.64
CA ALA A 587 26.24 -5.35 -26.53
C ALA A 587 27.42 -5.85 -27.38
N GLY A 588 28.38 -6.52 -26.76
CA GLY A 588 29.54 -7.10 -27.44
C GLY A 588 29.13 -8.09 -28.53
N ARG A 589 28.21 -9.00 -28.20
CA ARG A 589 27.60 -9.92 -29.17
C ARG A 589 26.91 -9.16 -30.30
N TYR A 590 26.05 -8.19 -29.98
CA TYR A 590 25.30 -7.42 -30.97
C TYR A 590 26.22 -6.68 -31.95
N TYR A 591 27.25 -6.00 -31.45
CA TYR A 591 28.19 -5.28 -32.30
C TYR A 591 29.04 -6.21 -33.16
N GLY A 592 29.47 -7.35 -32.61
CA GLY A 592 30.25 -8.34 -33.37
C GLY A 592 29.43 -9.08 -34.42
N GLU A 593 28.30 -9.68 -34.02
CA GLU A 593 27.51 -10.59 -34.87
C GLU A 593 26.55 -9.83 -35.81
N GLN A 594 25.91 -8.76 -35.34
CA GLN A 594 24.88 -8.06 -36.15
C GLN A 594 25.39 -6.81 -36.85
N LYS A 595 26.36 -6.09 -36.27
CA LYS A 595 26.94 -4.88 -36.88
C LYS A 595 28.29 -5.10 -37.57
N GLY A 596 28.96 -6.22 -37.29
CA GLY A 596 30.31 -6.50 -37.80
C GLY A 596 31.39 -5.56 -37.25
N ASP A 597 31.10 -4.84 -36.16
CA ASP A 597 32.04 -3.93 -35.51
C ASP A 597 32.85 -4.69 -34.45
N LEU A 598 33.93 -5.32 -34.91
CA LEU A 598 34.79 -6.12 -34.06
C LEU A 598 35.46 -5.31 -32.95
N ASN A 599 35.85 -4.07 -33.21
CA ASN A 599 36.52 -3.22 -32.22
C ASN A 599 35.60 -2.93 -31.04
N LYS A 600 34.36 -2.54 -31.34
CA LYS A 600 33.35 -2.25 -30.33
C LYS A 600 32.89 -3.52 -29.61
N ALA A 601 32.82 -4.64 -30.33
CA ALA A 601 32.59 -5.95 -29.72
C ALA A 601 33.65 -6.28 -28.68
N MET A 602 34.94 -6.18 -29.03
CA MET A 602 36.04 -6.45 -28.10
C MET A 602 36.06 -5.49 -26.90
N GLU A 603 35.77 -4.21 -27.12
CA GLU A 603 35.66 -3.21 -26.04
C GLU A 603 34.63 -3.64 -24.99
N TYR A 604 33.41 -3.94 -25.42
CA TYR A 604 32.36 -4.32 -24.49
C TYR A 604 32.57 -5.69 -23.87
N LEU A 605 33.04 -6.68 -24.65
CA LEU A 605 33.33 -8.00 -24.12
C LEU A 605 34.45 -7.99 -23.06
N THR A 606 35.44 -7.12 -23.23
CA THR A 606 36.50 -6.95 -22.23
C THR A 606 35.95 -6.34 -20.95
N LYS A 607 35.08 -5.31 -21.03
CA LYS A 607 34.38 -4.76 -19.85
C LYS A 607 33.48 -5.80 -19.18
N ALA A 608 32.79 -6.64 -19.96
CA ALA A 608 31.99 -7.74 -19.42
C ALA A 608 32.87 -8.72 -18.62
N PHE A 609 34.04 -9.08 -19.16
CA PHE A 609 35.01 -9.96 -18.52
C PHE A 609 35.61 -9.35 -17.25
N GLU A 610 35.94 -8.06 -17.24
CA GLU A 610 36.41 -7.35 -16.05
C GLU A 610 35.39 -7.40 -14.90
N MET A 611 34.10 -7.28 -15.22
CA MET A 611 33.02 -7.35 -14.24
C MET A 611 32.69 -8.79 -13.83
N ARG A 612 32.79 -9.74 -14.76
CA ARG A 612 32.36 -11.13 -14.60
C ARG A 612 33.37 -12.08 -15.27
N PRO A 613 34.55 -12.29 -14.66
CA PRO A 613 35.64 -13.02 -15.30
C PRO A 613 35.34 -14.52 -15.50
N ASN A 614 34.44 -15.07 -14.69
CA ASN A 614 34.06 -16.48 -14.68
C ASN A 614 32.67 -16.68 -15.32
N GLU A 615 32.42 -16.09 -16.47
CA GLU A 615 31.17 -16.25 -17.22
C GLU A 615 31.46 -16.87 -18.59
N TYR A 616 30.93 -18.06 -18.82
CA TYR A 616 31.24 -18.89 -19.98
C TYR A 616 31.03 -18.15 -21.30
N GLU A 617 29.88 -17.48 -21.44
CA GLU A 617 29.50 -16.89 -22.71
C GLU A 617 30.36 -15.69 -23.08
N THR A 618 30.77 -14.86 -22.13
CA THR A 618 31.75 -13.78 -22.37
C THR A 618 33.11 -14.34 -22.79
N LEU A 619 33.60 -15.39 -22.12
CA LEU A 619 34.87 -16.04 -22.49
C LEU A 619 34.79 -16.61 -23.91
N ARG A 620 33.68 -17.30 -24.24
CA ARG A 620 33.43 -17.83 -25.58
C ARG A 620 33.39 -16.73 -26.63
N LEU A 621 32.67 -15.63 -26.38
CA LEU A 621 32.56 -14.50 -27.30
C LEU A 621 33.90 -13.76 -27.47
N LEU A 622 34.71 -13.62 -26.41
CA LEU A 622 36.08 -13.09 -26.53
C LEU A 622 36.96 -13.99 -27.37
N GLY A 623 36.90 -15.32 -27.17
CA GLY A 623 37.62 -16.28 -28.00
C GLY A 623 37.25 -16.16 -29.49
N VAL A 624 35.95 -16.03 -29.78
CA VAL A 624 35.47 -15.78 -31.16
C VAL A 624 35.99 -14.44 -31.69
N ALA A 625 35.85 -13.35 -30.93
CA ALA A 625 36.27 -12.02 -31.35
C ALA A 625 37.78 -11.95 -31.65
N TYR A 626 38.63 -12.49 -30.78
CA TYR A 626 40.08 -12.54 -31.02
C TYR A 626 40.43 -13.42 -32.22
N GLY A 627 39.74 -14.55 -32.42
CA GLY A 627 39.93 -15.41 -33.59
C GLY A 627 39.57 -14.72 -34.90
N VAL A 628 38.43 -14.02 -34.94
CA VAL A 628 38.01 -13.20 -36.09
C VAL A 628 38.98 -12.04 -36.32
N GLY A 629 39.53 -11.46 -35.26
CA GLY A 629 40.56 -10.41 -35.32
C GLY A 629 41.96 -10.90 -35.67
N GLY A 630 42.15 -12.21 -35.91
CA GLY A 630 43.44 -12.80 -36.29
C GLY A 630 44.42 -13.03 -35.14
N ASN A 631 44.04 -12.77 -33.89
CA ASN A 631 44.87 -13.07 -32.72
C ASN A 631 44.52 -14.47 -32.19
N VAL A 632 45.12 -15.47 -32.83
CA VAL A 632 44.78 -16.87 -32.58
C VAL A 632 45.24 -17.33 -31.19
N GLU A 633 46.36 -16.80 -30.68
CA GLU A 633 46.87 -17.14 -29.35
C GLU A 633 45.88 -16.74 -28.25
N LYS A 634 45.35 -15.50 -28.29
CA LYS A 634 44.33 -15.07 -27.32
C LYS A 634 43.01 -15.82 -27.52
N ALA A 635 42.65 -16.16 -28.75
CA ALA A 635 41.46 -16.97 -29.02
C ALA A 635 41.54 -18.30 -28.28
N VAL A 636 42.68 -19.01 -28.40
CA VAL A 636 42.95 -20.25 -27.66
C VAL A 636 42.88 -20.03 -26.15
N GLU A 637 43.52 -18.99 -25.61
CA GLU A 637 43.51 -18.68 -24.18
C GLU A 637 42.08 -18.55 -23.62
N PHE A 638 41.23 -17.78 -24.29
CA PHE A 638 39.85 -17.56 -23.84
C PHE A 638 38.97 -18.80 -24.00
N PHE A 639 39.13 -19.57 -25.09
CA PHE A 639 38.41 -20.83 -25.25
C PHE A 639 38.87 -21.89 -24.25
N GLU A 640 40.13 -21.90 -23.86
CA GLU A 640 40.64 -22.81 -22.83
C GLU A 640 40.01 -22.50 -21.48
N LYS A 641 39.97 -21.22 -21.09
CA LYS A 641 39.24 -20.77 -19.89
C LYS A 641 37.75 -21.16 -19.95
N ALA A 642 37.09 -20.97 -21.09
CA ALA A 642 35.68 -21.33 -21.26
C ALA A 642 35.44 -22.84 -21.09
N ALA A 643 36.31 -23.68 -21.68
CA ALA A 643 36.22 -25.14 -21.57
C ALA A 643 36.56 -25.65 -20.16
N GLN A 644 37.48 -25.00 -19.45
CA GLN A 644 37.76 -25.31 -18.04
C GLN A 644 36.59 -24.93 -17.12
N LEU A 645 35.90 -23.81 -17.40
CA LEU A 645 34.75 -23.36 -16.63
C LEU A 645 33.54 -24.29 -16.79
N GLU A 646 33.31 -24.80 -18.00
CA GLU A 646 32.25 -25.76 -18.30
C GLU A 646 32.79 -27.07 -18.88
N PRO A 647 33.40 -27.94 -18.05
CA PRO A 647 34.08 -29.14 -18.53
C PRO A 647 33.15 -30.17 -19.17
N ASN A 648 31.84 -30.09 -18.92
CA ASN A 648 30.81 -30.96 -19.51
C ASN A 648 30.09 -30.32 -20.70
N ASN A 649 30.57 -29.19 -21.21
CA ASN A 649 29.99 -28.52 -22.38
C ASN A 649 30.78 -28.93 -23.64
N ALA A 650 30.15 -29.74 -24.51
CA ALA A 650 30.77 -30.21 -25.74
C ALA A 650 31.11 -29.05 -26.71
N ASP A 651 30.26 -28.02 -26.80
CA ASP A 651 30.49 -26.84 -27.63
C ASP A 651 31.76 -26.08 -27.18
N ALA A 652 32.06 -26.05 -25.88
CA ALA A 652 33.25 -25.41 -25.33
C ALA A 652 34.55 -26.08 -25.82
N TRP A 653 34.65 -27.40 -25.70
CA TRP A 653 35.80 -28.18 -26.15
C TRP A 653 35.94 -28.15 -27.68
N TYR A 654 34.82 -28.17 -28.41
CA TYR A 654 34.84 -28.06 -29.86
C TYR A 654 35.38 -26.70 -30.34
N ASN A 655 34.96 -25.61 -29.70
CA ASN A 655 35.48 -24.27 -30.00
C ASN A 655 37.00 -24.18 -29.72
N LEU A 656 37.47 -24.77 -28.62
CA LEU A 656 38.90 -24.84 -28.30
C LEU A 656 39.69 -25.64 -29.35
N GLY A 657 39.19 -26.81 -29.74
CA GLY A 657 39.82 -27.61 -30.80
C GLY A 657 39.87 -26.88 -32.14
N SER A 658 38.80 -26.17 -32.50
CA SER A 658 38.76 -25.31 -33.69
C SER A 658 39.80 -24.18 -33.62
N ALA A 659 39.99 -23.57 -32.44
CA ALA A 659 40.99 -22.54 -32.25
C ALA A 659 42.42 -23.09 -32.37
N TYR A 660 42.72 -24.27 -31.83
CA TYR A 660 44.02 -24.94 -32.00
C TYR A 660 44.28 -25.35 -33.45
N TYR A 661 43.26 -25.76 -34.19
CA TYR A 661 43.38 -26.04 -35.62
C TYR A 661 43.80 -24.77 -36.39
N ASN A 662 43.13 -23.65 -36.12
CA ASN A 662 43.48 -22.35 -36.69
C ASN A 662 44.86 -21.85 -36.21
N ALA A 663 45.34 -22.32 -35.06
CA ALA A 663 46.68 -22.04 -34.53
C ALA A 663 47.79 -22.90 -35.15
N GLY A 664 47.47 -23.77 -36.12
CA GLY A 664 48.42 -24.68 -36.73
C GLY A 664 48.89 -25.81 -35.82
N GLN A 665 48.11 -26.16 -34.78
CA GLN A 665 48.39 -27.25 -33.83
C GLN A 665 47.35 -28.39 -33.99
N PRO A 666 47.41 -29.17 -35.10
CA PRO A 666 46.38 -30.15 -35.44
C PRO A 666 46.27 -31.31 -34.43
N GLU A 667 47.35 -31.68 -33.75
CA GLU A 667 47.33 -32.76 -32.76
C GLU A 667 46.46 -32.38 -31.55
N LYS A 668 46.63 -31.15 -31.03
CA LYS A 668 45.79 -30.62 -29.94
C LYS A 668 44.36 -30.36 -30.40
N ALA A 669 44.19 -29.92 -31.63
CA ALA A 669 42.85 -29.75 -32.21
C ALA A 669 42.08 -31.08 -32.19
N GLN A 670 42.72 -32.17 -32.64
CA GLN A 670 42.13 -33.49 -32.63
C GLN A 670 41.82 -33.97 -31.20
N GLU A 671 42.75 -33.78 -30.26
CA GLU A 671 42.53 -34.11 -28.85
C GLU A 671 41.25 -33.48 -28.28
N PHE A 672 41.10 -32.16 -28.43
CA PHE A 672 39.95 -31.44 -27.86
C PHE A 672 38.65 -31.69 -28.64
N ILE A 673 38.70 -31.90 -29.95
CA ILE A 673 37.52 -32.33 -30.73
C ILE A 673 37.06 -33.72 -30.28
N GLN A 674 37.98 -34.65 -30.02
CA GLN A 674 37.61 -35.97 -29.49
C GLN A 674 36.99 -35.88 -28.10
N LYS A 675 37.52 -34.99 -27.24
CA LYS A 675 36.90 -34.71 -25.94
C LYS A 675 35.48 -34.16 -26.07
N ALA A 676 35.23 -33.26 -27.02
CA ALA A 676 33.88 -32.78 -27.31
C ALA A 676 32.94 -33.93 -27.72
N LYS A 677 33.42 -34.84 -28.59
CA LYS A 677 32.65 -36.02 -29.04
C LYS A 677 32.38 -37.04 -27.93
N GLN A 678 33.28 -37.17 -26.96
CA GLN A 678 33.04 -38.02 -25.79
C GLN A 678 31.89 -37.49 -24.92
N ILE A 679 31.69 -36.17 -24.89
CA ILE A 679 30.61 -35.51 -24.15
C ILE A 679 29.31 -35.53 -24.96
N ASN A 680 29.36 -35.18 -26.24
CA ASN A 680 28.24 -35.27 -27.18
C ASN A 680 28.72 -35.87 -28.52
N PRO A 681 28.42 -37.15 -28.81
CA PRO A 681 28.80 -37.79 -30.06
C PRO A 681 28.28 -37.09 -31.32
N ASP A 682 27.13 -36.41 -31.24
CA ASP A 682 26.44 -35.79 -32.38
C ASP A 682 26.80 -34.30 -32.56
N ILE A 683 27.77 -33.79 -31.79
CA ILE A 683 28.14 -32.36 -31.73
C ILE A 683 28.47 -31.75 -33.11
N GLU A 684 29.08 -32.51 -34.00
CA GLU A 684 29.42 -32.05 -35.36
C GLU A 684 28.20 -31.89 -36.25
N GLU A 685 27.21 -32.78 -36.11
CA GLU A 685 25.96 -32.72 -36.88
C GLU A 685 25.07 -31.58 -36.37
N GLU A 686 24.91 -31.48 -35.04
CA GLU A 686 24.16 -30.39 -34.42
C GLU A 686 24.71 -29.02 -34.84
N ARG A 687 26.03 -28.83 -34.81
CA ARG A 687 26.64 -27.54 -35.18
C ARG A 687 26.54 -27.22 -36.66
N LYS A 688 26.50 -28.24 -37.55
CA LYS A 688 26.23 -28.03 -38.98
C LYS A 688 24.79 -27.54 -39.19
N ASN A 689 23.83 -28.08 -38.44
CA ASN A 689 22.42 -27.72 -38.54
C ASN A 689 22.08 -26.35 -37.91
N ARG A 690 23.01 -25.74 -37.15
CA ARG A 690 22.87 -24.39 -36.55
C ARG A 690 23.36 -23.25 -37.46
N LYS A 691 24.02 -23.55 -38.57
CA LYS A 691 24.46 -22.57 -39.59
C LYS A 691 23.40 -22.40 -40.66
#